data_AF-A0A2T2NLC1-F1
#
_entry.id   AF-A0A2T2NLC1-F1
#
_cell.length_a   1.000
_cell.length_b   1.000
_cell.length_c   1.000
_cell.angle_alpha   90.00
_cell.angle_beta   90.00
_cell.angle_gamma   90.00
#
_symmetry.space_group_name_H-M   'P 1'
#
loop_
_entity.id
_entity.type
_entity.pdbx_description
1 polymer ?
#
loop_
_entity_poly.entity_id
_entity_poly.type
_entity_poly.pdbx_seq_one_letter_code
_entity_poly.pdbx_strand_id
1 'polypeptide(L)'
;MAPRAWFRDLTAYFIYTLLVATLGPLLFGFHLAELNAPEDVIRCKKKSIVATAASPSLPQCIKMTPTQWGAVGSMYTLGGLVGALSAGPLSGKYGRLRTMQLMTIFFAIGPVFETLSPNVGVMAFGRLVSGVGAGASVVVVPIYISEIAPPAEKGFFGAFTQIMCNIGILVAQLLGYFLSRGQYWRIILAAGGVIGVAQSLGLLLSVESPKYLAEQGNTTQAKRILRKIRGDDANVEEEVSSWGVDSSEDINDEEQTLLRNEDPQSEGATPKRQSGKEDALSIVQVLRHPEYKKAAFAVVMIMLAQQFSGINSIVMYGVSLLAGLLQSNSALLNLAVSALNIVVTAGCAPLVDKLGRKTCLLNSLAGMGISALLLAIGIIKSVPILSAVAVLLFVSSFGIGLGPVPFILSSELVGPEAVGATQSIALGSNWIATFIVAQFFPLASEKLHGKVYFIFAALSAFFFAFISWYVPETKGKKNHDEASSTKQVDPFNLTPAAQERDGSISQNEVASRAVHNGALPSLISPAFTPPATPGLSTPSHPRPPRSTPVDTSARSDGPVPNLLPTLPVVECEVRARIPTTTGHEMWLHVYRNNVDTKEHLAIVFGNEIRSRSLDAERPGETELDRMTRGAYVGRLFPGRTSSRVEQIKRAEGVAPSAGQKAKLESAAADRSSGQLSPSSASSENGDAPLQTHELPLVRIHSECYTGETVWSARCDCGEQLDEAARLMADPNLSPSGGAIIYLRQEGRGIGLGEKLKAYNLQDMGHDTYEANIMLRHPADARSYGLATAMLMDLGLDGDNGIRLLTNNPDKIRAVEGPERQVVVKERVAMVPLAWKTHGKAGIKSEEVEKYLSTKIEKFKHMLSQQ
;
A
#
# COMPACT_ATOMS: atom_id res chain seq x y z
N MET A 1 -6.35 19.04 11.96
CA MET A 1 -5.64 18.12 12.87
C MET A 1 -4.59 18.89 13.64
N ALA A 2 -4.60 18.80 14.97
CA ALA A 2 -3.71 19.56 15.84
C ALA A 2 -2.31 18.91 15.92
N PRO A 3 -1.21 19.66 15.80
CA PRO A 3 0.17 19.13 15.83
C PRO A 3 0.59 18.46 17.15
N ARG A 4 -0.24 18.51 18.20
CA ARG A 4 0.03 17.91 19.52
C ARG A 4 -0.23 16.39 19.60
N ALA A 5 -0.93 15.78 18.64
CA ALA A 5 -1.22 14.35 18.69
C ALA A 5 -0.03 13.47 18.25
N TRP A 6 0.86 13.96 17.39
CA TRP A 6 1.96 13.19 16.79
C TRP A 6 3.03 12.69 17.76
N PHE A 7 3.30 13.43 18.83
CA PHE A 7 4.38 13.11 19.78
C PHE A 7 3.95 12.23 20.95
N ARG A 8 2.64 12.00 21.13
CA ARG A 8 2.13 11.34 22.33
C ARG A 8 2.38 9.83 22.36
N ASP A 9 2.64 9.24 21.19
CA ASP A 9 2.80 7.79 21.00
C ASP A 9 4.25 7.39 20.64
N LEU A 10 5.23 8.30 20.79
CA LEU A 10 6.64 8.03 20.50
C LEU A 10 7.42 7.74 21.78
N THR A 11 8.11 6.59 21.84
CA THR A 11 8.99 6.26 22.97
C THR A 11 10.32 7.00 22.89
N ALA A 12 10.92 7.28 24.05
CA ALA A 12 12.28 7.83 24.12
C ALA A 12 13.30 6.90 23.44
N TYR A 13 13.08 5.58 23.48
CA TYR A 13 13.97 4.60 22.86
C TYR A 13 13.90 4.62 21.33
N PHE A 14 12.70 4.82 20.75
CA PHE A 14 12.55 5.06 19.31
C PHE A 14 13.32 6.31 18.88
N ILE A 15 13.16 7.43 19.60
CA ILE A 15 13.86 8.69 19.29
C ILE A 15 15.38 8.49 19.37
N TYR A 16 15.87 7.82 20.42
CA TYR A 16 17.29 7.47 20.54
C TYR A 16 17.79 6.69 19.32
N THR A 17 17.09 5.62 18.96
CA THR A 17 17.47 4.73 17.85
C THR A 17 17.46 5.47 16.51
N LEU A 18 16.46 6.32 16.28
CA LEU A 18 16.36 7.19 15.10
C LEU A 18 17.53 8.18 15.03
N LEU A 19 17.84 8.88 16.11
CA LEU A 19 18.92 9.87 16.16
C LEU A 19 20.29 9.23 15.94
N VAL A 20 20.56 8.07 16.56
CA VAL A 20 21.82 7.34 16.39
C VAL A 20 21.95 6.82 14.95
N ALA A 21 20.90 6.22 14.38
CA ALA A 21 20.95 5.72 13.01
C ALA A 21 21.19 6.85 12.00
N THR A 22 20.56 8.02 12.24
CA THR A 22 20.65 9.18 11.34
C THR A 22 21.96 9.98 11.43
N LEU A 23 22.86 9.66 12.37
CA LEU A 23 24.23 10.20 12.36
C LEU A 23 24.99 9.79 11.09
N GLY A 24 24.64 8.68 10.46
CA GLY A 24 25.22 8.24 9.19
C GLY A 24 24.89 9.19 8.02
N PRO A 25 23.59 9.45 7.72
CA PRO A 25 23.17 10.51 6.80
C PRO A 25 23.77 11.89 7.12
N LEU A 26 23.90 12.23 8.40
CA LEU A 26 24.60 13.45 8.82
C LEU A 26 26.06 13.44 8.37
N LEU A 27 26.80 12.35 8.59
CA LEU A 27 28.17 12.19 8.12
C LEU A 27 28.28 12.23 6.59
N PHE A 28 27.32 11.66 5.86
CA PHE A 28 27.24 11.80 4.41
C PHE A 28 27.19 13.29 3.99
N GLY A 29 26.30 14.07 4.61
CA GLY A 29 26.17 15.50 4.32
C GLY A 29 27.40 16.30 4.76
N PHE A 30 27.97 15.95 5.91
CA PHE A 30 29.19 16.55 6.44
C PHE A 30 30.35 16.40 5.46
N HIS A 31 30.68 15.16 5.07
CA HIS A 31 31.76 14.87 4.14
C HIS A 31 31.50 15.44 2.73
N LEU A 32 30.24 15.58 2.32
CA LEU A 32 29.92 16.22 1.05
C LEU A 32 30.33 17.71 1.03
N ALA A 33 30.26 18.41 2.17
CA ALA A 33 30.46 19.86 2.25
C ALA A 33 31.75 20.32 2.97
N GLU A 34 32.44 19.44 3.71
CA GLU A 34 33.57 19.80 4.58
C GLU A 34 34.75 20.49 3.87
N LEU A 35 34.93 20.23 2.57
CA LEU A 35 36.00 20.81 1.77
C LEU A 35 35.63 22.18 1.16
N ASN A 36 34.36 22.56 1.12
CA ASN A 36 33.87 23.75 0.41
C ASN A 36 34.45 25.06 0.99
N ALA A 37 34.22 25.31 2.29
CA ALA A 37 34.70 26.53 2.95
C ALA A 37 36.23 26.61 3.10
N PRO A 38 36.96 25.54 3.48
CA PRO A 38 38.42 25.60 3.64
C PRO A 38 39.22 25.49 2.34
N GLU A 39 38.60 25.43 1.15
CA GLU A 39 39.27 25.24 -0.14
C GLU A 39 40.52 26.13 -0.30
N ASP A 40 40.36 27.45 -0.13
CA ASP A 40 41.44 28.41 -0.35
C ASP A 40 42.63 28.20 0.61
N VAL A 41 42.35 27.72 1.83
CA VAL A 41 43.36 27.49 2.87
C VAL A 41 44.06 26.16 2.64
N ILE A 42 43.32 25.10 2.32
CA ILE A 42 43.88 23.78 2.02
C ILE A 42 44.77 23.86 0.78
N ARG A 43 44.35 24.57 -0.27
CA ARG A 43 45.09 24.67 -1.55
C ARG A 43 46.23 25.69 -1.58
N CYS A 44 46.54 26.34 -0.45
CA CYS A 44 47.54 27.40 -0.35
C CYS A 44 47.23 28.68 -1.17
N LYS A 45 45.97 28.96 -1.53
CA LYS A 45 45.58 30.19 -2.26
C LYS A 45 45.60 31.42 -1.35
N LYS A 46 45.19 31.27 -0.09
CA LYS A 46 45.32 32.31 0.94
C LYS A 46 46.40 31.93 1.96
N LYS A 47 47.42 32.78 2.13
CA LYS A 47 48.41 32.62 3.21
C LYS A 47 47.74 32.95 4.55
N SER A 48 47.91 32.10 5.56
CA SER A 48 47.48 32.43 6.93
C SER A 48 48.27 33.65 7.40
N ILE A 49 47.56 34.70 7.81
CA ILE A 49 48.14 35.99 8.25
C ILE A 49 48.96 35.82 9.54
N VAL A 50 48.72 34.75 10.29
CA VAL A 50 49.50 34.33 11.45
C VAL A 50 49.91 32.88 11.25
N ALA A 51 51.19 32.66 10.95
CA ALA A 51 51.81 31.35 11.04
C ALA A 51 52.12 31.09 12.53
N THR A 52 51.15 30.58 13.29
CA THR A 52 51.49 29.87 14.51
C THR A 52 52.29 28.64 14.10
N ALA A 53 53.46 28.48 14.70
CA ALA A 53 54.49 27.52 14.34
C ALA A 53 53.90 26.18 13.88
N ALA A 54 54.24 25.77 12.66
CA ALA A 54 53.92 24.45 12.15
C ALA A 54 54.36 23.41 13.19
N SER A 55 53.46 22.51 13.56
CA SER A 55 53.88 21.29 14.22
C SER A 55 54.89 20.62 13.27
N PRO A 56 56.08 20.18 13.74
CA PRO A 56 57.22 19.85 12.87
C PRO A 56 56.99 18.70 11.87
N SER A 57 55.85 18.00 11.92
CA SER A 57 55.56 16.80 11.13
C SER A 57 54.52 16.95 10.01
N LEU A 58 53.68 18.01 9.97
CA LEU A 58 52.59 18.13 8.98
C LEU A 58 52.58 19.50 8.27
N PRO A 59 52.33 19.54 6.94
CA PRO A 59 52.34 20.79 6.18
C PRO A 59 51.12 21.66 6.47
N GLN A 60 51.32 22.99 6.39
CA GLN A 60 50.27 23.98 6.64
C GLN A 60 49.09 23.90 5.65
N CYS A 61 49.42 23.65 4.39
CA CYS A 61 48.50 23.53 3.28
C CYS A 61 49.12 22.58 2.24
N ILE A 62 48.31 22.05 1.32
CA ILE A 62 48.71 21.10 0.30
C ILE A 62 48.53 21.78 -1.06
N LYS A 63 49.63 22.02 -1.79
CA LYS A 63 49.56 22.65 -3.12
C LYS A 63 48.81 21.73 -4.09
N MET A 64 47.72 22.24 -4.68
CA MET A 64 46.84 21.48 -5.56
C MET A 64 46.33 22.31 -6.74
N THR A 65 46.36 21.74 -7.94
CA THR A 65 45.66 22.28 -9.12
C THR A 65 44.14 22.11 -8.98
N PRO A 66 43.31 22.87 -9.72
CA PRO A 66 41.85 22.66 -9.72
C PRO A 66 41.46 21.22 -10.06
N THR A 67 42.17 20.58 -10.98
CA THR A 67 41.95 19.18 -11.35
C THR A 67 42.26 18.21 -10.21
N GLN A 68 43.35 18.44 -9.47
CA GLN A 68 43.69 17.64 -8.29
C GLN A 68 42.68 17.83 -7.16
N TRP A 69 42.19 19.06 -6.96
CA TRP A 69 41.13 19.36 -6.00
C TRP A 69 39.83 18.65 -6.35
N GLY A 70 39.40 18.75 -7.62
CA GLY A 70 38.25 18.00 -8.13
C GLY A 70 38.42 16.49 -7.95
N ALA A 71 39.62 15.95 -8.22
CA ALA A 71 39.89 14.52 -8.01
C ALA A 71 39.77 14.11 -6.53
N VAL A 72 40.29 14.89 -5.58
CA VAL A 72 40.12 14.65 -4.13
C VAL A 72 38.64 14.68 -3.73
N GLY A 73 37.87 15.63 -4.27
CA GLY A 73 36.43 15.69 -4.09
C GLY A 73 35.71 14.45 -4.64
N SER A 74 36.08 14.03 -5.85
CA SER A 74 35.50 12.89 -6.57
C SER A 74 35.87 11.54 -5.96
N MET A 75 37.01 11.38 -5.30
CA MET A 75 37.37 10.13 -4.62
C MET A 75 36.39 9.75 -3.52
N TYR A 76 35.82 10.73 -2.81
CA TYR A 76 34.72 10.50 -1.88
C TYR A 76 33.50 9.87 -2.58
N THR A 77 33.14 10.39 -3.76
CA THR A 77 32.00 9.87 -4.52
C THR A 77 32.24 8.47 -5.10
N LEU A 78 33.50 8.16 -5.47
CA LEU A 78 33.90 6.82 -5.89
C LEU A 78 33.80 5.82 -4.74
N GLY A 79 34.24 6.21 -3.54
CA GLY A 79 34.05 5.43 -2.32
C GLY A 79 32.56 5.20 -2.04
N GLY A 80 31.76 6.26 -2.18
CA GLY A 80 30.30 6.23 -2.07
C GLY A 80 29.66 5.21 -2.99
N LEU A 81 30.09 5.13 -4.25
CA LEU A 81 29.62 4.12 -5.20
C LEU A 81 29.93 2.69 -4.72
N VAL A 82 31.15 2.44 -4.26
CA VAL A 82 31.55 1.12 -3.73
C VAL A 82 30.73 0.75 -2.49
N GLY A 83 30.54 1.70 -1.57
CA GLY A 83 29.71 1.53 -0.39
C GLY A 83 28.26 1.23 -0.74
N ALA A 84 27.67 1.98 -1.68
CA ALA A 84 26.27 1.84 -2.05
C ALA A 84 25.97 0.49 -2.75
N LEU A 85 26.86 0.04 -3.64
CA LEU A 85 26.69 -1.24 -4.35
C LEU A 85 26.89 -2.46 -3.45
N SER A 86 27.73 -2.34 -2.41
CA SER A 86 27.98 -3.44 -1.47
C SER A 86 26.97 -3.50 -0.32
N ALA A 87 26.34 -2.38 0.04
CA ALA A 87 25.48 -2.28 1.21
C ALA A 87 24.19 -3.12 1.15
N GLY A 88 23.52 -3.20 -0.02
CA GLY A 88 22.29 -3.99 -0.16
C GLY A 88 22.51 -5.49 0.13
N PRO A 89 23.47 -6.16 -0.53
CA PRO A 89 23.80 -7.55 -0.22
C PRO A 89 24.23 -7.78 1.24
N LEU A 90 24.99 -6.85 1.82
CA LEU A 90 25.42 -6.95 3.21
C LEU A 90 24.25 -6.81 4.18
N SER A 91 23.32 -5.87 3.95
CA SER A 91 22.17 -5.64 4.84
C SER A 91 21.14 -6.76 4.78
N GLY A 92 20.98 -7.40 3.62
CA GLY A 92 20.17 -8.62 3.50
C GLY A 92 20.79 -9.81 4.24
N LYS A 93 22.11 -9.98 4.16
CA LYS A 93 22.81 -11.14 4.76
C LYS A 93 23.05 -11.01 6.27
N TYR A 94 23.50 -9.84 6.74
CA TYR A 94 23.95 -9.64 8.12
C TYR A 94 22.98 -8.82 8.98
N GLY A 95 21.91 -8.30 8.39
CA GLY A 95 20.97 -7.40 9.05
C GLY A 95 21.33 -5.93 8.91
N ARG A 96 20.40 -5.07 9.29
CA ARG A 96 20.50 -3.61 9.11
C ARG A 96 21.47 -3.05 10.14
N LEU A 97 21.33 -3.40 11.42
CA LEU A 97 22.18 -2.92 12.51
C LEU A 97 23.66 -3.28 12.32
N ARG A 98 23.95 -4.54 11.99
CA ARG A 98 25.35 -4.99 11.80
C ARG A 98 26.00 -4.28 10.63
N THR A 99 25.26 -4.07 9.54
CA THR A 99 25.77 -3.30 8.40
C THR A 99 26.01 -1.84 8.78
N MET A 100 25.15 -1.26 9.63
CA MET A 100 25.40 0.07 10.20
C MET A 100 26.66 0.13 11.07
N GLN A 101 26.90 -0.87 11.90
CA GLN A 101 28.13 -0.94 12.70
C GLN A 101 29.38 -1.05 11.81
N LEU A 102 29.36 -1.89 10.77
CA LEU A 102 30.48 -2.04 9.84
C LEU A 102 30.84 -0.75 9.11
N MET A 103 29.86 0.04 8.66
CA MET A 103 30.15 1.30 7.98
C MET A 103 30.77 2.36 8.90
N THR A 104 30.49 2.34 10.21
CA THR A 104 31.11 3.29 11.16
C THR A 104 32.63 3.15 11.25
N ILE A 105 33.17 1.96 10.92
CA ILE A 105 34.62 1.74 10.83
C ILE A 105 35.22 2.66 9.76
N PHE A 106 34.56 2.78 8.61
CA PHE A 106 35.01 3.66 7.52
C PHE A 106 34.86 5.14 7.90
N PHE A 107 33.78 5.50 8.59
CA PHE A 107 33.59 6.85 9.13
C PHE A 107 34.57 7.22 10.24
N ALA A 108 35.17 6.27 10.94
CA ALA A 108 36.21 6.54 11.93
C ALA A 108 37.60 6.62 11.27
N ILE A 109 37.91 5.70 10.35
CA ILE A 109 39.25 5.57 9.75
C ILE A 109 39.50 6.62 8.67
N GLY A 110 38.53 6.89 7.79
CA GLY A 110 38.69 7.85 6.68
C GLY A 110 39.12 9.24 7.17
N PRO A 111 38.39 9.84 8.13
CA PRO A 111 38.74 11.15 8.68
C PRO A 111 40.10 11.23 9.36
N VAL A 112 40.64 10.11 9.88
CA VAL A 112 42.02 10.06 10.42
C VAL A 112 43.04 10.30 9.30
N PHE A 113 42.89 9.63 8.16
CA PHE A 113 43.75 9.85 6.99
C PHE A 113 43.61 11.28 6.44
N GLU A 114 42.40 11.81 6.40
CA GLU A 114 42.14 13.17 5.93
C GLU A 114 42.78 14.22 6.86
N THR A 115 42.59 14.07 8.17
CA THR A 115 43.14 14.96 9.21
C THR A 115 44.67 14.95 9.23
N LEU A 116 45.29 13.77 9.08
CA LEU A 116 46.74 13.61 9.14
C LEU A 116 47.41 13.68 7.76
N SER A 117 46.69 14.10 6.72
CA SER A 117 47.18 14.10 5.35
C SER A 117 48.39 15.04 5.14
N PRO A 118 49.55 14.53 4.66
CA PRO A 118 50.68 15.36 4.27
C PRO A 118 50.69 15.70 2.77
N ASN A 119 49.92 14.99 1.95
CA ASN A 119 49.89 15.15 0.50
C ASN A 119 48.52 14.80 -0.10
N VAL A 120 48.37 15.07 -1.39
CA VAL A 120 47.14 14.84 -2.17
C VAL A 120 46.69 13.38 -2.10
N GLY A 121 47.62 12.42 -2.19
CA GLY A 121 47.32 10.99 -2.23
C GLY A 121 46.69 10.47 -0.95
N VAL A 122 47.24 10.84 0.21
CA VAL A 122 46.68 10.45 1.53
C VAL A 122 45.31 11.10 1.75
N MET A 123 45.14 12.36 1.35
CA MET A 123 43.84 13.03 1.42
C MET A 123 42.81 12.34 0.52
N ALA A 124 43.17 12.04 -0.73
CA ALA A 124 42.33 11.30 -1.67
C ALA A 124 41.94 9.91 -1.16
N PHE A 125 42.87 9.20 -0.52
CA PHE A 125 42.61 7.90 0.08
C PHE A 125 41.66 8.01 1.29
N GLY A 126 41.89 8.97 2.19
CA GLY A 126 40.97 9.23 3.30
C GLY A 126 39.56 9.51 2.81
N ARG A 127 39.43 10.36 1.78
CA ARG A 127 38.14 10.67 1.12
C ARG A 127 37.48 9.43 0.55
N LEU A 128 38.23 8.56 -0.12
CA LEU A 128 37.72 7.28 -0.62
C LEU A 128 37.14 6.42 0.53
N VAL A 129 37.88 6.29 1.62
CA VAL A 129 37.47 5.50 2.80
C VAL A 129 36.21 6.09 3.44
N SER A 130 36.18 7.40 3.71
CA SER A 130 34.98 8.11 4.22
C SER A 130 33.79 7.93 3.28
N GLY A 131 34.05 7.93 1.97
CA GLY A 131 33.08 7.67 0.92
C GLY A 131 32.41 6.31 1.03
N VAL A 132 33.17 5.24 1.27
CA VAL A 132 32.61 3.89 1.44
C VAL A 132 31.61 3.84 2.58
N GLY A 133 31.93 4.46 3.72
CA GLY A 133 31.00 4.59 4.85
C GLY A 133 29.74 5.37 4.47
N ALA A 134 29.91 6.53 3.82
CA ALA A 134 28.81 7.39 3.41
C ALA A 134 27.86 6.70 2.41
N GLY A 135 28.41 6.01 1.42
CA GLY A 135 27.65 5.26 0.42
C GLY A 135 26.82 4.15 1.01
N ALA A 136 27.41 3.37 1.91
CA ALA A 136 26.67 2.33 2.62
C ALA A 136 25.59 2.93 3.53
N SER A 137 25.86 4.08 4.15
CA SER A 137 24.93 4.75 5.05
C SER A 137 23.64 5.17 4.39
N VAL A 138 23.73 5.81 3.23
CA VAL A 138 22.55 6.31 2.52
C VAL A 138 21.71 5.21 1.88
N VAL A 139 22.22 3.97 1.82
CA VAL A 139 21.43 2.78 1.45
C VAL A 139 20.73 2.18 2.66
N VAL A 140 21.47 1.89 3.74
CA VAL A 140 20.97 1.08 4.86
C VAL A 140 20.08 1.88 5.81
N VAL A 141 20.43 3.14 6.10
CA VAL A 141 19.73 3.93 7.11
C VAL A 141 18.28 4.24 6.71
N PRO A 142 17.95 4.62 5.47
CA PRO A 142 16.55 4.82 5.06
C PRO A 142 15.71 3.55 5.17
N ILE A 143 16.28 2.38 4.83
CA ILE A 143 15.63 1.07 4.98
C ILE A 143 15.38 0.80 6.46
N TYR A 144 16.38 1.01 7.31
CA TYR A 144 16.23 0.82 8.75
C TYR A 144 15.15 1.74 9.34
N ILE A 145 15.13 3.02 8.96
CA ILE A 145 14.12 3.99 9.40
C ILE A 145 12.72 3.55 8.98
N SER A 146 12.52 3.11 7.74
CA SER A 146 11.20 2.69 7.24
C SER A 146 10.69 1.40 7.89
N GLU A 147 11.60 0.58 8.44
CA GLU A 147 11.27 -0.66 9.16
C GLU A 147 11.01 -0.44 10.66
N ILE A 148 11.56 0.61 11.27
CA ILE A 148 11.29 0.95 12.68
C ILE A 148 10.21 2.04 12.86
N ALA A 149 9.93 2.84 11.83
CA ALA A 149 8.97 3.94 11.91
C ALA A 149 7.52 3.44 12.01
N PRO A 150 6.65 4.11 12.80
CA PRO A 150 5.23 3.79 12.85
C PRO A 150 4.58 3.82 11.45
N PRO A 151 3.71 2.86 11.08
CA PRO A 151 3.12 2.78 9.75
C PRO A 151 2.45 4.07 9.26
N ALA A 152 1.74 4.78 10.14
CA ALA A 152 1.03 6.02 9.81
C ALA A 152 1.96 7.21 9.49
N GLU A 153 3.19 7.21 10.01
CA GLU A 153 4.11 8.35 9.96
C GLU A 153 5.40 8.02 9.20
N LYS A 154 5.40 6.94 8.40
CA LYS A 154 6.56 6.50 7.61
C LYS A 154 7.08 7.58 6.65
N GLY A 155 6.20 8.39 6.06
CA GLY A 155 6.58 9.50 5.18
C GLY A 155 7.36 10.59 5.91
N PHE A 156 6.87 11.02 7.07
CA PHE A 156 7.53 12.01 7.92
C PHE A 156 8.90 11.53 8.43
N PHE A 157 8.96 10.33 9.00
CA PHE A 157 10.24 9.79 9.50
C PHE A 157 11.20 9.43 8.36
N GLY A 158 10.70 9.02 7.20
CA GLY A 158 11.53 8.78 6.01
C GLY A 158 12.31 10.03 5.57
N ALA A 159 11.75 11.24 5.79
CA ALA A 159 12.43 12.50 5.49
C ALA A 159 13.62 12.81 6.40
N PHE A 160 13.76 12.14 7.56
CA PHE A 160 14.88 12.38 8.49
C PHE A 160 16.24 12.09 7.87
N THR A 161 16.32 11.19 6.90
CA THR A 161 17.55 10.95 6.12
C THR A 161 18.04 12.27 5.51
N GLN A 162 17.17 12.95 4.75
CA GLN A 162 17.55 14.19 4.07
C GLN A 162 17.75 15.35 5.06
N ILE A 163 16.92 15.43 6.11
CA ILE A 163 17.06 16.47 7.15
C ILE A 163 18.44 16.35 7.80
N MET A 164 18.87 15.14 8.13
CA MET A 164 20.16 14.91 8.78
C MET A 164 21.34 15.11 7.81
N CYS A 165 21.21 14.76 6.53
CA CYS A 165 22.16 15.19 5.50
C CYS A 165 22.33 16.73 5.48
N ASN A 166 21.23 17.48 5.50
CA ASN A 166 21.28 18.94 5.49
C ASN A 166 21.90 19.51 6.78
N ILE A 167 21.63 18.89 7.94
CA ILE A 167 22.28 19.25 9.21
C ILE A 167 23.79 19.01 9.11
N GLY A 168 24.22 17.88 8.54
CA GLY A 168 25.63 17.58 8.31
C GLY A 168 26.33 18.63 7.45
N ILE A 169 25.69 19.04 6.34
CA ILE A 169 26.17 20.12 5.48
C ILE A 169 26.32 21.43 6.27
N LEU A 170 25.31 21.78 7.06
CA LEU A 170 25.34 23.00 7.88
C LEU A 170 26.47 22.95 8.93
N VAL A 171 26.65 21.82 9.63
CA VAL A 171 27.72 21.64 10.62
C VAL A 171 29.10 21.77 9.96
N ALA A 172 29.31 21.12 8.82
CA ALA A 172 30.55 21.24 8.05
C ALA A 172 30.85 22.69 7.64
N GLN A 173 29.83 23.41 7.16
CA GLN A 173 29.97 24.81 6.76
C GLN A 173 30.19 25.75 7.96
N LEU A 174 29.55 25.48 9.10
CA LEU A 174 29.73 26.25 10.34
C LEU A 174 31.16 26.10 10.87
N LEU A 175 31.66 24.86 10.94
CA LEU A 175 33.06 24.60 11.28
C LEU A 175 34.00 25.24 10.26
N GLY A 176 33.67 25.13 8.96
CA GLY A 176 34.37 25.81 7.88
C GLY A 176 34.47 27.32 8.08
N TYR A 177 33.39 27.98 8.47
CA TYR A 177 33.38 29.42 8.70
C TYR A 177 34.35 29.85 9.82
N PHE A 178 34.42 29.11 10.93
CA PHE A 178 35.26 29.46 12.08
C PHE A 178 36.70 28.90 12.04
N LEU A 179 36.90 27.75 11.40
CA LEU A 179 38.14 26.96 11.47
C LEU A 179 38.95 26.96 10.17
N SER A 180 38.48 27.60 9.09
CA SER A 180 39.25 27.77 7.84
C SER A 180 40.39 28.79 8.00
N ARG A 181 41.36 28.49 8.87
CA ARG A 181 42.56 29.30 9.13
C ARG A 181 43.73 28.43 9.57
N GLY A 182 44.95 28.78 9.16
CA GLY A 182 46.18 28.09 9.59
C GLY A 182 46.10 26.56 9.41
N GLN A 183 46.34 25.81 10.49
CA GLN A 183 46.19 24.35 10.56
C GLN A 183 44.83 23.89 11.12
N TYR A 184 43.96 24.82 11.52
CA TYR A 184 42.67 24.48 12.15
C TYR A 184 41.69 23.80 11.18
N TRP A 185 41.91 23.89 9.85
CA TRP A 185 41.10 23.16 8.88
C TRP A 185 41.13 21.64 9.09
N ARG A 186 42.22 21.10 9.67
CA ARG A 186 42.33 19.68 10.02
C ARG A 186 41.32 19.27 11.09
N ILE A 187 40.92 20.18 11.97
CA ILE A 187 39.90 19.93 13.01
C ILE A 187 38.52 19.74 12.37
N ILE A 188 38.24 20.42 11.25
CA ILE A 188 36.99 20.22 10.50
C ILE A 188 36.91 18.75 10.10
N LEU A 189 37.95 18.21 9.47
CA LEU A 189 37.99 16.80 9.04
C LEU A 189 37.93 15.84 10.24
N ALA A 190 38.65 16.15 11.32
CA ALA A 190 38.63 15.34 12.54
C ALA A 190 37.23 15.25 13.19
N ALA A 191 36.42 16.31 13.07
CA ALA A 191 35.06 16.33 13.63
C ALA A 191 34.17 15.25 12.99
N GLY A 192 34.34 14.97 11.70
CA GLY A 192 33.66 13.83 11.04
C GLY A 192 34.00 12.50 11.71
N GLY A 193 35.28 12.27 12.02
CA GLY A 193 35.72 11.06 12.73
C GLY A 193 35.11 10.94 14.14
N VAL A 194 35.02 12.05 14.88
CA VAL A 194 34.39 12.08 16.21
C VAL A 194 32.91 11.72 16.13
N ILE A 195 32.18 12.26 15.15
CA ILE A 195 30.77 11.91 14.94
C ILE A 195 30.63 10.43 14.53
N GLY A 196 31.55 9.90 13.71
CA GLY A 196 31.60 8.47 13.37
C GLY A 196 31.81 7.56 14.57
N VAL A 197 32.71 7.92 15.49
CA VAL A 197 32.90 7.19 16.77
C VAL A 197 31.67 7.29 17.65
N ALA A 198 31.05 8.48 17.76
CA ALA A 198 29.81 8.65 18.52
C ALA A 198 28.67 7.78 17.97
N GLN A 199 28.54 7.69 16.64
CA GLN A 199 27.60 6.78 16.01
C GLN A 199 27.93 5.31 16.33
N SER A 200 29.21 4.92 16.25
CA SER A 200 29.64 3.56 16.56
C SER A 200 29.25 3.15 17.98
N LEU A 201 29.53 4.01 18.97
CA LEU A 201 29.17 3.80 20.38
C LEU A 201 27.65 3.75 20.57
N GLY A 202 26.90 4.64 19.91
CA GLY A 202 25.43 4.64 19.97
C GLY A 202 24.84 3.34 19.41
N LEU A 203 25.35 2.85 18.28
CA LEU A 203 24.88 1.63 17.64
C LEU A 203 25.14 0.36 18.46
N LEU A 204 25.95 0.41 19.52
CA LEU A 204 26.11 -0.71 20.46
C LEU A 204 24.85 -0.95 21.31
N LEU A 205 24.04 0.09 21.54
CA LEU A 205 22.82 0.02 22.35
C LEU A 205 21.53 0.02 21.50
N SER A 206 21.67 0.20 20.18
CA SER A 206 20.58 0.12 19.21
C SER A 206 20.14 -1.33 18.97
N VAL A 207 18.92 -1.48 18.44
CA VAL A 207 18.30 -2.78 18.13
C VAL A 207 18.36 -3.09 16.64
N GLU A 208 18.30 -4.37 16.31
CA GLU A 208 18.12 -4.79 14.92
C GLU A 208 16.69 -4.48 14.45
N SER A 209 16.51 -4.39 13.14
CA SER A 209 15.20 -4.20 12.52
C SER A 209 14.23 -5.33 12.93
N PRO A 210 13.06 -5.00 13.51
CA PRO A 210 12.08 -6.01 13.90
C PRO A 210 11.51 -6.71 12.66
N LYS A 211 11.35 -5.98 11.54
CA LYS A 211 10.90 -6.56 10.27
C LYS A 211 11.90 -7.57 9.71
N TYR A 212 13.20 -7.25 9.74
CA TYR A 212 14.24 -8.19 9.33
C TYR A 212 14.22 -9.47 10.18
N LEU A 213 14.08 -9.34 11.49
CA LEU A 213 14.06 -10.50 12.39
C LEU A 213 12.84 -11.39 12.12
N ALA A 214 11.69 -10.80 11.82
CA ALA A 214 10.51 -11.54 11.40
C ALA A 214 10.76 -12.27 10.07
N GLU A 215 11.36 -11.62 9.08
CA GLU A 215 11.75 -12.24 7.79
C GLU A 215 12.76 -13.40 7.97
N GLN A 216 13.57 -13.40 9.03
CA GLN A 216 14.48 -14.50 9.38
C GLN A 216 13.81 -15.64 10.15
N GLY A 217 12.50 -15.57 10.42
CA GLY A 217 11.75 -16.55 11.21
C GLY A 217 11.79 -16.30 12.73
N ASN A 218 12.46 -15.25 13.20
CA ASN A 218 12.55 -14.94 14.63
C ASN A 218 11.45 -13.95 15.07
N THR A 219 10.20 -14.40 14.98
CA THR A 219 8.99 -13.61 15.28
C THR A 219 8.92 -13.18 16.75
N THR A 220 9.35 -14.03 17.68
CA THR A 220 9.34 -13.73 19.11
C THR A 220 10.29 -12.56 19.45
N GLN A 221 11.51 -12.57 18.91
CA GLN A 221 12.46 -11.47 19.12
C GLN A 221 12.00 -10.20 18.40
N ALA A 222 11.42 -10.33 17.20
CA ALA A 222 10.84 -9.22 16.45
C ALA A 222 9.74 -8.50 17.27
N LYS A 223 8.79 -9.25 17.84
CA LYS A 223 7.73 -8.71 18.72
C LYS A 223 8.32 -8.02 19.95
N ARG A 224 9.30 -8.64 20.62
CA ARG A 224 9.95 -8.06 21.81
C ARG A 224 10.64 -6.73 21.49
N ILE A 225 11.36 -6.66 20.37
CA ILE A 225 12.02 -5.42 19.94
C ILE A 225 11.00 -4.37 19.53
N LEU A 226 9.94 -4.76 18.81
CA LEU A 226 8.90 -3.83 18.38
C LEU A 226 8.15 -3.25 19.59
N ARG A 227 7.84 -4.04 20.63
CA ARG A 227 7.30 -3.54 21.91
C ARG A 227 8.24 -2.55 22.57
N LYS A 228 9.54 -2.82 22.60
CA LYS A 228 10.54 -1.87 23.13
C LYS A 228 10.56 -0.53 22.36
N ILE A 229 10.31 -0.56 21.05
CA ILE A 229 10.27 0.64 20.19
C ILE A 229 8.93 1.38 20.33
N ARG A 230 7.81 0.68 20.40
CA ARG A 230 6.45 1.25 20.43
C ARG A 230 5.94 1.59 21.84
N GLY A 231 6.52 0.97 22.87
CA GLY A 231 6.08 1.05 24.26
C GLY A 231 5.43 -0.26 24.71
N ASP A 232 5.54 -0.58 26.00
CA ASP A 232 5.08 -1.86 26.55
C ASP A 232 3.56 -2.08 26.41
N ASP A 233 2.78 -0.99 26.36
CA ASP A 233 1.32 -1.01 26.24
C ASP A 233 0.81 -1.02 24.78
N ALA A 234 1.71 -0.96 23.78
CA ALA A 234 1.32 -0.88 22.38
C ALA A 234 0.97 -2.27 21.80
N ASN A 235 -0.17 -2.37 21.10
CA ASN A 235 -0.54 -3.59 20.38
C ASN A 235 0.32 -3.74 19.11
N VAL A 236 1.30 -4.64 19.16
CA VAL A 236 2.27 -4.85 18.06
C VAL A 236 1.86 -5.99 17.12
N GLU A 237 0.91 -6.83 17.53
CA GLU A 237 0.50 -8.03 16.79
C GLU A 237 -0.11 -7.68 15.42
N GLU A 238 -0.89 -6.60 15.32
CA GLU A 238 -1.43 -6.14 14.03
C GLU A 238 -0.31 -5.72 13.07
N GLU A 239 0.69 -4.99 13.56
CA GLU A 239 1.84 -4.55 12.76
C GLU A 239 2.69 -5.74 12.28
N VAL A 240 2.98 -6.71 13.16
CA VAL A 240 3.75 -7.92 12.79
C VAL A 240 2.97 -8.81 11.81
N SER A 241 1.67 -9.00 12.03
CA SER A 241 0.83 -9.79 11.12
C SER A 241 0.73 -9.18 9.73
N SER A 242 0.81 -7.85 9.62
CA SER A 242 0.80 -7.14 8.34
C SER A 242 2.02 -7.43 7.46
N TRP A 243 3.09 -8.01 8.02
CA TRP A 243 4.31 -8.34 7.27
C TRP A 243 4.21 -9.67 6.49
N GLY A 244 3.11 -10.42 6.64
CA GLY A 244 2.89 -11.66 5.86
C GLY A 244 3.80 -12.82 6.26
N VAL A 245 4.45 -12.76 7.43
CA VAL A 245 5.27 -13.85 7.98
C VAL A 245 4.35 -14.80 8.75
N ASP A 246 4.25 -16.05 8.30
CA ASP A 246 3.47 -17.10 8.95
C ASP A 246 3.89 -17.24 10.42
N SER A 247 2.99 -16.92 11.34
CA SER A 247 3.21 -17.00 12.79
C SER A 247 3.18 -18.45 13.33
N SER A 248 3.41 -19.44 12.47
CA SER A 248 3.22 -20.87 12.76
C SER A 248 4.36 -21.47 13.60
N GLU A 249 5.46 -20.75 13.81
CA GLU A 249 6.58 -21.22 14.65
C GLU A 249 6.45 -20.84 16.13
N ASP A 250 5.65 -19.80 16.47
CA ASP A 250 5.51 -19.31 17.86
C ASP A 250 4.77 -20.32 18.80
N ILE A 251 4.11 -21.36 18.27
CA ILE A 251 3.39 -22.35 19.10
C ILE A 251 4.30 -23.49 19.58
N ASN A 252 5.38 -23.81 18.86
CA ASN A 252 6.20 -24.98 19.19
C ASN A 252 7.25 -24.75 20.28
N ASP A 253 7.71 -23.51 20.49
CA ASP A 253 8.80 -23.22 21.43
C ASP A 253 8.33 -23.03 22.88
N GLU A 254 7.11 -22.51 23.11
CA GLU A 254 6.57 -22.39 24.48
C GLU A 254 6.07 -23.74 25.03
N GLU A 255 5.59 -24.65 24.18
CA GLU A 255 5.13 -25.99 24.60
C GLU A 255 6.29 -26.98 24.83
N GLN A 256 7.41 -26.86 24.09
CA GLN A 256 8.56 -27.75 24.24
C GLN A 256 9.45 -27.46 25.46
N THR A 257 9.36 -26.26 26.04
CA THR A 257 10.18 -25.89 27.20
C THR A 257 9.57 -26.39 28.54
N LEU A 258 8.27 -26.68 28.56
CA LEU A 258 7.55 -27.14 29.76
C LEU A 258 7.46 -28.67 29.91
N LEU A 259 7.87 -29.44 28.89
CA LEU A 259 7.74 -30.91 28.87
C LEU A 259 9.07 -31.69 28.91
N ARG A 260 10.23 -31.05 29.10
CA ARG A 260 11.51 -31.78 29.28
C ARG A 260 11.82 -32.00 30.75
N ASN A 261 11.11 -32.95 31.35
CA ASN A 261 11.66 -33.82 32.38
C ASN A 261 11.37 -35.27 31.98
N GLU A 262 12.39 -36.12 32.08
CA GLU A 262 12.40 -37.59 31.91
C GLU A 262 12.49 -38.14 30.47
N ASP A 263 13.74 -38.39 30.07
CA ASP A 263 14.29 -39.66 29.55
C ASP A 263 15.32 -39.48 28.39
N PRO A 264 16.55 -40.02 28.52
CA PRO A 264 17.59 -39.94 27.50
C PRO A 264 17.62 -41.21 26.65
N GLN A 265 16.84 -41.30 25.57
CA GLN A 265 17.12 -42.20 24.44
C GLN A 265 16.09 -42.03 23.30
N SER A 266 16.50 -41.37 22.22
CA SER A 266 16.25 -41.83 20.84
C SER A 266 16.76 -40.77 19.87
N GLU A 267 17.90 -41.07 19.26
CA GLU A 267 18.37 -40.42 18.05
C GLU A 267 17.41 -40.76 16.91
N GLY A 268 16.80 -39.73 16.33
CA GLY A 268 15.95 -39.83 15.16
C GLY A 268 15.94 -38.50 14.43
N ALA A 269 17.03 -38.21 13.70
CA ALA A 269 17.15 -37.04 12.85
C ALA A 269 16.11 -37.09 11.72
N THR A 270 14.99 -36.40 11.92
CA THR A 270 14.06 -36.08 10.84
C THR A 270 14.62 -34.93 9.99
N PRO A 271 14.52 -34.98 8.65
CA PRO A 271 15.10 -33.97 7.79
C PRO A 271 14.33 -32.65 7.96
N LYS A 272 15.04 -31.57 8.28
CA LYS A 272 14.52 -30.20 8.18
C LYS A 272 14.01 -29.97 6.76
N ARG A 273 12.69 -30.01 6.59
CA ARG A 273 12.00 -29.70 5.34
C ARG A 273 12.02 -28.17 5.20
N GLN A 274 12.98 -27.66 4.42
CA GLN A 274 13.04 -26.25 4.01
C GLN A 274 11.76 -25.92 3.23
N SER A 275 10.79 -25.25 3.86
CA SER A 275 9.78 -24.47 3.16
C SER A 275 10.47 -23.25 2.54
N GLY A 276 10.03 -22.86 1.34
CA GLY A 276 10.76 -21.97 0.46
C GLY A 276 11.07 -20.59 1.06
N LYS A 277 12.37 -20.29 1.16
CA LYS A 277 12.87 -18.91 1.23
C LYS A 277 12.41 -18.16 -0.02
N GLU A 278 11.66 -17.07 0.14
CA GLU A 278 11.73 -15.99 -0.85
C GLU A 278 13.08 -15.31 -0.67
N ASP A 279 14.10 -15.81 -1.36
CA ASP A 279 15.44 -15.23 -1.30
C ASP A 279 15.41 -13.77 -1.78
N ALA A 280 16.01 -12.87 -1.01
CA ALA A 280 16.22 -11.47 -1.41
C ALA A 280 16.80 -11.41 -2.82
N LEU A 281 16.13 -10.67 -3.72
CA LEU A 281 16.49 -10.67 -5.13
C LEU A 281 17.83 -9.98 -5.33
N SER A 282 18.71 -10.62 -6.09
CA SER A 282 19.93 -9.98 -6.56
C SER A 282 19.63 -8.86 -7.56
N ILE A 283 20.57 -7.93 -7.69
CA ILE A 283 20.54 -6.85 -8.69
C ILE A 283 20.20 -7.37 -10.10
N VAL A 284 20.77 -8.52 -10.49
CA VAL A 284 20.55 -9.10 -11.82
C VAL A 284 19.12 -9.66 -11.96
N GLN A 285 18.56 -10.23 -10.89
CA GLN A 285 17.19 -10.76 -10.90
C GLN A 285 16.16 -9.62 -10.98
N VAL A 286 16.37 -8.53 -10.23
CA VAL A 286 15.51 -7.33 -10.30
C VAL A 286 15.46 -6.76 -11.72
N LEU A 287 16.61 -6.66 -12.40
CA LEU A 287 16.68 -6.13 -13.77
C LEU A 287 16.08 -7.07 -14.84
N ARG A 288 15.90 -8.35 -14.53
CA ARG A 288 15.30 -9.34 -15.44
C ARG A 288 13.79 -9.47 -15.26
N HIS A 289 13.26 -9.17 -14.07
CA HIS A 289 11.82 -9.20 -13.83
C HIS A 289 11.12 -7.99 -14.49
N PRO A 290 10.12 -8.19 -15.37
CA PRO A 290 9.49 -7.11 -16.14
C PRO A 290 8.88 -5.99 -15.29
N GLU A 291 8.28 -6.33 -14.14
CA GLU A 291 7.62 -5.39 -13.25
C GLU A 291 8.62 -4.60 -12.40
N TYR A 292 9.51 -5.30 -11.69
CA TYR A 292 10.56 -4.66 -10.88
C TYR A 292 11.54 -3.84 -11.72
N LYS A 293 11.83 -4.23 -12.96
CA LYS A 293 12.68 -3.45 -13.88
C LYS A 293 12.09 -2.05 -14.15
N LYS A 294 10.77 -1.94 -14.35
CA LYS A 294 10.12 -0.63 -14.59
C LYS A 294 10.21 0.26 -13.36
N ALA A 295 9.91 -0.28 -12.18
CA ALA A 295 10.03 0.42 -10.92
C ALA A 295 11.47 0.86 -10.62
N ALA A 296 12.43 -0.05 -10.77
CA ALA A 296 13.85 0.24 -10.56
C ALA A 296 14.35 1.33 -11.53
N PHE A 297 13.93 1.28 -12.80
CA PHE A 297 14.27 2.32 -13.78
C PHE A 297 13.69 3.68 -13.41
N ALA A 298 12.45 3.74 -12.93
CA ALA A 298 11.83 4.98 -12.44
C ALA A 298 12.63 5.59 -11.27
N VAL A 299 12.99 4.77 -10.28
CA VAL A 299 13.78 5.21 -9.12
C VAL A 299 15.17 5.70 -9.53
N VAL A 300 15.85 4.97 -10.44
CA VAL A 300 17.14 5.38 -11.00
C VAL A 300 17.04 6.76 -11.66
N MET A 301 16.02 6.99 -12.49
CA MET A 301 15.83 8.27 -13.18
C MET A 301 15.55 9.42 -12.21
N ILE A 302 14.84 9.17 -11.11
CA ILE A 302 14.61 10.17 -10.05
C ILE A 302 15.91 10.47 -9.29
N MET A 303 16.73 9.46 -9.00
CA MET A 303 18.05 9.65 -8.39
C MET A 303 19.01 10.42 -9.30
N LEU A 304 18.96 10.19 -10.62
CA LEU A 304 19.69 11.00 -11.59
C LEU A 304 19.19 12.44 -11.63
N ALA A 305 17.86 12.65 -11.61
CA ALA A 305 17.25 13.97 -11.55
C ALA A 305 17.71 14.75 -10.32
N GLN A 306 17.81 14.09 -9.16
CA GLN A 306 18.29 14.70 -7.93
C GLN A 306 19.69 15.31 -8.11
N GLN A 307 20.62 14.60 -8.74
CA GLN A 307 22.01 15.02 -8.88
C GLN A 307 22.22 16.00 -10.04
N PHE A 308 21.64 15.68 -11.21
CA PHE A 308 21.76 16.49 -12.42
C PHE A 308 20.88 17.74 -12.44
N SER A 309 20.01 17.92 -11.44
CA SER A 309 19.42 19.22 -11.14
C SER A 309 20.48 20.28 -10.80
N GLY A 310 21.67 19.86 -10.32
CA GLY A 310 22.81 20.73 -10.04
C GLY A 310 23.00 21.09 -8.57
N ILE A 311 22.29 20.45 -7.62
CA ILE A 311 22.38 20.78 -6.19
C ILE A 311 23.81 20.70 -5.62
N ASN A 312 24.59 19.70 -6.04
CA ASN A 312 25.98 19.55 -5.57
C ASN A 312 26.91 20.68 -6.02
N SER A 313 26.57 21.41 -7.09
CA SER A 313 27.35 22.59 -7.48
C SER A 313 27.37 23.66 -6.37
N ILE A 314 26.24 23.83 -5.66
CA ILE A 314 26.11 24.78 -4.57
C ILE A 314 26.66 24.17 -3.28
N VAL A 315 26.31 22.91 -2.97
CA VAL A 315 26.74 22.26 -1.73
C VAL A 315 28.26 22.09 -1.66
N MET A 316 28.90 21.69 -2.76
CA MET A 316 30.35 21.41 -2.79
C MET A 316 31.19 22.65 -3.13
N TYR A 317 30.66 23.58 -3.93
CA TYR A 317 31.44 24.70 -4.48
C TYR A 317 30.82 26.09 -4.25
N GLY A 318 29.72 26.18 -3.50
CA GLY A 318 28.93 27.41 -3.35
C GLY A 318 29.72 28.63 -2.84
N VAL A 319 30.70 28.44 -1.94
CA VAL A 319 31.53 29.55 -1.46
C VAL A 319 32.39 30.11 -2.60
N SER A 320 33.05 29.23 -3.35
CA SER A 320 33.90 29.60 -4.49
C SER A 320 33.10 30.25 -5.63
N LEU A 321 31.89 29.74 -5.91
CA LEU A 321 30.99 30.26 -6.94
C LEU A 321 30.56 31.71 -6.64
N LEU A 322 30.22 31.98 -5.37
CA LEU A 322 29.70 33.27 -4.94
C LEU A 322 30.80 34.26 -4.55
N ALA A 323 32.06 33.82 -4.41
CA ALA A 323 33.18 34.66 -4.00
C ALA A 323 33.43 35.83 -4.97
N GLY A 324 33.23 35.63 -6.27
CA GLY A 324 33.39 36.67 -7.29
C GLY A 324 32.30 37.76 -7.28
N LEU A 325 31.13 37.48 -6.69
CA LEU A 325 29.96 38.36 -6.68
C LEU A 325 29.70 39.01 -5.32
N LEU A 326 30.09 38.34 -4.23
CA LEU A 326 29.77 38.71 -2.84
C LEU A 326 30.99 38.57 -1.92
N GLN A 327 32.14 39.14 -2.31
CA GLN A 327 33.45 38.93 -1.69
C GLN A 327 33.50 38.91 -0.15
N SER A 328 32.65 39.67 0.54
CA SER A 328 32.60 39.72 2.02
C SER A 328 31.58 38.78 2.67
N ASN A 329 30.58 38.28 1.92
CA ASN A 329 29.39 37.62 2.46
C ASN A 329 29.14 36.20 1.91
N SER A 330 29.95 35.68 0.97
CA SER A 330 29.68 34.38 0.31
C SER A 330 29.60 33.19 1.27
N ALA A 331 30.48 33.11 2.28
CA ALA A 331 30.46 32.03 3.26
C ALA A 331 29.22 32.11 4.18
N LEU A 332 28.85 33.32 4.60
CA LEU A 332 27.65 33.56 5.42
C LEU A 332 26.37 33.26 4.64
N LEU A 333 26.32 33.64 3.35
CA LEU A 333 25.21 33.31 2.47
C LEU A 333 25.08 31.79 2.27
N ASN A 334 26.18 31.07 2.08
CA ASN A 334 26.15 29.61 1.93
C ASN A 334 25.65 28.93 3.22
N LEU A 335 26.03 29.45 4.39
CA LEU A 335 25.52 29.00 5.69
C LEU A 335 24.01 29.24 5.80
N ALA A 336 23.53 30.43 5.39
CA ALA A 336 22.11 30.76 5.38
C ALA A 336 21.32 29.86 4.41
N VAL A 337 21.88 29.54 3.25
CA VAL A 337 21.31 28.61 2.26
C VAL A 337 21.14 27.21 2.86
N SER A 338 22.15 26.70 3.58
CA SER A 338 22.06 25.38 4.23
C SER A 338 21.08 25.36 5.39
N ALA A 339 21.03 26.42 6.20
CA ALA A 339 20.04 26.57 7.26
C ALA A 339 18.61 26.62 6.69
N LEU A 340 18.40 27.38 5.62
CA LEU A 340 17.12 27.44 4.92
C LEU A 340 16.72 26.07 4.36
N ASN A 341 17.66 25.30 3.81
CA ASN A 341 17.39 23.97 3.30
C ASN A 341 16.83 23.03 4.39
N ILE A 342 17.35 23.10 5.62
CA ILE A 342 16.84 22.33 6.75
C ILE A 342 15.39 22.75 7.07
N VAL A 343 15.14 24.05 7.19
CA VAL A 343 13.81 24.59 7.51
C VAL A 343 12.79 24.18 6.45
N VAL A 344 13.12 24.34 5.17
CA VAL A 344 12.23 23.99 4.07
C VAL A 344 12.01 22.48 4.00
N THR A 345 13.08 21.67 4.10
CA THR A 345 12.95 20.20 4.05
C THR A 345 12.10 19.68 5.22
N ALA A 346 12.34 20.15 6.45
CA ALA A 346 11.57 19.74 7.62
C ALA A 346 10.12 20.26 7.57
N GLY A 347 9.91 21.51 7.14
CA GLY A 347 8.58 22.12 7.03
C GLY A 347 7.73 21.50 5.91
N CYS A 348 8.36 21.05 4.83
CA CYS A 348 7.71 20.37 3.71
C CYS A 348 7.63 18.85 3.86
N ALA A 349 8.28 18.23 4.86
CA ALA A 349 8.18 16.78 5.06
C ALA A 349 6.72 16.29 5.20
N PRO A 350 5.84 16.94 5.99
CA PRO A 350 4.41 16.57 6.04
C PRO A 350 3.64 16.81 4.73
N LEU A 351 4.19 17.62 3.83
CA LEU A 351 3.55 17.97 2.57
C LEU A 351 3.61 16.80 1.57
N VAL A 352 4.63 15.94 1.68
CA VAL A 352 4.78 14.74 0.82
C VAL A 352 3.59 13.78 1.00
N ASP A 353 3.07 13.67 2.22
CA ASP A 353 1.89 12.86 2.52
C ASP A 353 0.58 13.54 2.11
N LYS A 354 0.57 14.87 1.94
CA LYS A 354 -0.61 15.64 1.54
C LYS A 354 -0.74 15.86 0.03
N LEU A 355 0.32 16.23 -0.67
CA LEU A 355 0.30 16.56 -2.10
C LEU A 355 0.59 15.36 -3.01
N GLY A 356 1.19 14.30 -2.47
CA GLY A 356 1.67 13.16 -3.25
C GLY A 356 3.12 13.33 -3.71
N ARG A 357 3.77 12.20 -3.96
CA ARG A 357 5.21 12.13 -4.21
C ARG A 357 5.56 12.75 -5.56
N LYS A 358 4.76 12.45 -6.60
CA LYS A 358 4.98 12.95 -7.97
C LYS A 358 4.84 14.46 -8.05
N THR A 359 3.80 15.01 -7.41
CA THR A 359 3.56 16.46 -7.36
C THR A 359 4.72 17.21 -6.71
N CYS A 360 5.24 16.71 -5.59
CA CYS A 360 6.40 17.29 -4.92
C CYS A 360 7.66 17.28 -5.80
N LEU A 361 7.93 16.17 -6.51
CA LEU A 361 9.07 16.06 -7.45
C LEU A 361 8.97 17.07 -8.61
N LEU A 362 7.80 17.20 -9.22
CA LEU A 362 7.59 18.12 -10.35
C LEU A 362 7.73 19.58 -9.92
N ASN A 363 7.13 19.97 -8.79
CA ASN A 363 7.28 21.33 -8.25
C ASN A 363 8.73 21.66 -7.91
N SER A 364 9.46 20.68 -7.35
CA SER A 364 10.89 20.80 -7.05
C SER A 364 11.71 21.04 -8.32
N LEU A 365 11.52 20.23 -9.36
CA LEU A 365 12.22 20.38 -10.65
C LEU A 365 11.90 21.69 -11.37
N ALA A 366 10.64 22.12 -11.38
CA ALA A 366 10.24 23.39 -11.98
C ALA A 366 10.90 24.57 -11.25
N GLY A 367 10.85 24.58 -9.91
CA GLY A 367 11.46 25.61 -9.08
C GLY A 367 12.99 25.67 -9.24
N MET A 368 13.66 24.51 -9.25
CA MET A 368 15.10 24.43 -9.48
C MET A 368 15.50 24.87 -10.89
N GLY A 369 14.75 24.46 -11.93
CA GLY A 369 15.00 24.86 -13.31
C GLY A 369 14.88 26.37 -13.52
N ILE A 370 13.80 26.98 -13.01
CA ILE A 370 13.62 28.44 -13.05
C ILE A 370 14.73 29.16 -12.28
N SER A 371 15.04 28.69 -11.08
CA SER A 371 16.09 29.30 -10.24
C SER A 371 17.48 29.17 -10.88
N ALA A 372 17.76 28.06 -11.58
CA ALA A 372 18.99 27.88 -12.35
C ALA A 372 19.12 28.93 -13.47
N LEU A 373 18.03 29.22 -14.19
CA LEU A 373 18.02 30.28 -15.21
C LEU A 373 18.30 31.65 -14.58
N LEU A 374 17.64 31.97 -13.46
CA LEU A 374 17.88 33.22 -12.73
C LEU A 374 19.32 33.34 -12.24
N LEU A 375 19.90 32.23 -11.77
CA LEU A 375 21.29 32.19 -11.32
C LEU A 375 22.27 32.36 -12.50
N ALA A 376 22.01 31.73 -13.64
CA ALA A 376 22.79 31.92 -14.85
C ALA A 376 22.83 33.39 -15.27
N ILE A 377 21.66 34.03 -15.31
CA ILE A 377 21.50 35.46 -15.66
C ILE A 377 22.21 36.34 -14.62
N GLY A 378 22.01 36.05 -13.32
CA GLY A 378 22.63 36.77 -12.22
C GLY A 378 24.16 36.78 -12.30
N ILE A 379 24.77 35.62 -12.59
CA ILE A 379 26.23 35.51 -12.73
C ILE A 379 26.71 36.21 -14.01
N ILE A 380 26.05 35.98 -15.16
CA ILE A 380 26.45 36.57 -16.46
C ILE A 380 26.36 38.10 -16.43
N LYS A 381 25.29 38.64 -15.83
CA LYS A 381 25.08 40.08 -15.69
C LYS A 381 25.78 40.67 -14.46
N SER A 382 26.46 39.84 -13.66
CA SER A 382 27.12 40.24 -12.41
C SER A 382 26.18 41.00 -11.45
N VAL A 383 24.95 40.52 -11.29
CA VAL A 383 23.93 41.07 -10.39
C VAL A 383 23.93 40.25 -9.08
N PRO A 384 24.53 40.74 -7.98
CA PRO A 384 24.74 39.93 -6.78
C PRO A 384 23.45 39.56 -6.06
N ILE A 385 22.50 40.49 -5.98
CA ILE A 385 21.20 40.28 -5.30
C ILE A 385 20.39 39.20 -6.00
N LEU A 386 20.31 39.26 -7.34
CA LEU A 386 19.62 38.24 -8.14
C LEU A 386 20.26 36.87 -7.96
N SER A 387 21.59 36.79 -7.95
CA SER A 387 22.31 35.54 -7.73
C SER A 387 22.05 34.96 -6.34
N ALA A 388 22.05 35.81 -5.29
CA ALA A 388 21.76 35.39 -3.93
C ALA A 388 20.33 34.85 -3.78
N VAL A 389 19.34 35.58 -4.29
CA VAL A 389 17.92 35.16 -4.27
C VAL A 389 17.73 33.87 -5.08
N ALA A 390 18.36 33.77 -6.26
CA ALA A 390 18.27 32.59 -7.09
C ALA A 390 18.84 31.34 -6.40
N VAL A 391 19.97 31.45 -5.70
CA VAL A 391 20.53 30.32 -4.92
C VAL A 391 19.59 29.91 -3.78
N LEU A 392 19.02 30.88 -3.05
CA LEU A 392 18.06 30.59 -1.97
C LEU A 392 16.81 29.87 -2.50
N LEU A 393 16.24 30.34 -3.61
CA LEU A 393 15.08 29.71 -4.26
C LEU A 393 15.42 28.34 -4.83
N PHE A 394 16.62 28.18 -5.41
CA PHE A 394 17.09 26.92 -5.95
C PHE A 394 17.15 25.83 -4.88
N VAL A 395 17.79 26.14 -3.74
CA VAL A 395 17.91 25.19 -2.62
C VAL A 395 16.59 24.97 -1.89
N SER A 396 15.77 26.01 -1.76
CA SER A 396 14.41 25.84 -1.21
C SER A 396 13.58 24.90 -2.08
N SER A 397 13.64 25.07 -3.41
CA SER A 397 12.92 24.22 -4.36
C SER A 397 13.36 22.76 -4.27
N PHE A 398 14.65 22.49 -4.04
CA PHE A 398 15.16 21.14 -3.80
C PHE A 398 14.52 20.48 -2.57
N GLY A 399 14.45 21.22 -1.44
CA GLY A 399 13.89 20.71 -0.17
C GLY A 399 12.41 20.32 -0.22
N ILE A 400 11.64 20.84 -1.19
CA ILE A 400 10.21 20.52 -1.35
C ILE A 400 9.96 19.08 -1.83
N GLY A 401 10.90 18.50 -2.61
CA GLY A 401 10.64 17.23 -3.28
C GLY A 401 11.90 16.40 -3.55
N LEU A 402 12.80 16.88 -4.42
CA LEU A 402 13.98 16.12 -4.84
C LEU A 402 14.93 15.75 -3.70
N GLY A 403 14.91 16.48 -2.58
CA GLY A 403 15.61 16.08 -1.37
C GLY A 403 15.04 14.79 -0.75
N PRO A 404 13.87 14.85 -0.09
CA PRO A 404 13.36 13.74 0.71
C PRO A 404 12.70 12.61 -0.10
N VAL A 405 12.02 12.91 -1.22
CA VAL A 405 11.16 11.94 -1.92
C VAL A 405 11.94 10.74 -2.50
N PRO A 406 13.12 10.90 -3.14
CA PRO A 406 13.82 9.76 -3.74
C PRO A 406 14.15 8.63 -2.74
N PHE A 407 14.49 8.99 -1.49
CA PHE A 407 14.80 8.02 -0.44
C PHE A 407 13.56 7.25 0.02
N ILE A 408 12.39 7.88 0.02
CA ILE A 408 11.12 7.28 0.43
C ILE A 408 10.55 6.39 -0.68
N LEU A 409 10.57 6.88 -1.92
CA LEU A 409 9.88 6.26 -3.05
C LEU A 409 10.42 4.87 -3.42
N SER A 410 11.72 4.65 -3.18
CA SER A 410 12.36 3.37 -3.50
C SER A 410 11.80 2.19 -2.68
N SER A 411 11.34 2.43 -1.44
CA SER A 411 10.69 1.39 -0.62
C SER A 411 9.17 1.31 -0.83
N GLU A 412 8.57 2.29 -1.53
CA GLU A 412 7.14 2.29 -1.88
C GLU A 412 6.88 1.66 -3.25
N LEU A 413 7.86 1.73 -4.17
CA LEU A 413 7.75 1.25 -5.56
C LEU A 413 8.21 -0.18 -5.79
N VAL A 414 8.74 -0.90 -4.80
CA VAL A 414 9.09 -2.32 -4.93
C VAL A 414 8.81 -3.06 -3.61
N GLY A 415 8.53 -4.36 -3.70
CA GLY A 415 8.33 -5.20 -2.52
C GLY A 415 9.62 -5.41 -1.70
N PRO A 416 9.51 -5.81 -0.41
CA PRO A 416 10.64 -5.96 0.52
C PRO A 416 11.80 -6.79 -0.04
N GLU A 417 11.49 -7.82 -0.80
CA GLU A 417 12.41 -8.74 -1.48
C GLU A 417 13.32 -8.04 -2.51
N ALA A 418 12.87 -6.93 -3.09
CA ALA A 418 13.56 -6.17 -4.14
C ALA A 418 14.07 -4.79 -3.68
N VAL A 419 13.64 -4.29 -2.51
CA VAL A 419 14.02 -2.94 -2.00
C VAL A 419 15.54 -2.78 -1.94
N GLY A 420 16.25 -3.74 -1.35
CA GLY A 420 17.70 -3.64 -1.16
C GLY A 420 18.48 -3.53 -2.47
N ALA A 421 18.16 -4.38 -3.45
CA ALA A 421 18.79 -4.36 -4.76
C ALA A 421 18.41 -3.12 -5.59
N THR A 422 17.13 -2.72 -5.55
CA THR A 422 16.65 -1.51 -6.25
C THR A 422 17.31 -0.25 -5.70
N GLN A 423 17.36 -0.09 -4.37
CA GLN A 423 18.07 1.00 -3.71
C GLN A 423 19.55 1.02 -4.07
N SER A 424 20.22 -0.14 -4.09
CA SER A 424 21.65 -0.22 -4.42
C SER A 424 21.96 0.26 -5.84
N ILE A 425 21.14 -0.11 -6.84
CA ILE A 425 21.33 0.34 -8.24
C ILE A 425 20.98 1.83 -8.39
N ALA A 426 19.89 2.27 -7.75
CA ALA A 426 19.44 3.66 -7.80
C ALA A 426 20.46 4.60 -7.15
N LEU A 427 20.95 4.26 -5.96
CA LEU A 427 22.00 5.02 -5.28
C LEU A 427 23.35 4.86 -5.96
N GLY A 428 23.67 3.71 -6.57
CA GLY A 428 24.83 3.60 -7.44
C GLY A 428 24.78 4.61 -8.60
N SER A 429 23.61 4.75 -9.24
CA SER A 429 23.38 5.76 -10.29
C SER A 429 23.47 7.19 -9.75
N ASN A 430 22.96 7.43 -8.54
CA ASN A 430 23.10 8.68 -7.81
C ASN A 430 24.59 9.04 -7.64
N TRP A 431 25.39 8.15 -7.08
CA TRP A 431 26.83 8.37 -6.85
C TRP A 431 27.61 8.59 -8.15
N ILE A 432 27.26 7.90 -9.24
CA ILE A 432 27.85 8.14 -10.56
C ILE A 432 27.54 9.56 -11.04
N ALA A 433 26.28 10.01 -10.92
CA ALA A 433 25.90 11.37 -11.27
C ALA A 433 26.57 12.42 -10.36
N THR A 434 26.66 12.14 -9.06
CA THR A 434 27.40 12.98 -8.09
C THR A 434 28.88 13.09 -8.46
N PHE A 435 29.53 11.99 -8.84
CA PHE A 435 30.92 11.97 -9.33
C PHE A 435 31.07 12.86 -10.58
N ILE A 436 30.17 12.73 -11.56
CA ILE A 436 30.21 13.54 -12.78
C ILE A 436 30.11 15.03 -12.44
N VAL A 437 29.16 15.42 -11.60
CA VAL A 437 29.00 16.82 -11.19
C VAL A 437 30.24 17.28 -10.39
N ALA A 438 30.70 16.51 -9.42
CA ALA A 438 31.87 16.85 -8.60
C ALA A 438 33.14 17.05 -9.45
N GLN A 439 33.41 16.15 -10.38
CA GLN A 439 34.62 16.17 -11.21
C GLN A 439 34.60 17.27 -12.26
N PHE A 440 33.49 17.40 -12.99
CA PHE A 440 33.44 18.22 -14.19
C PHE A 440 32.89 19.63 -13.94
N PHE A 441 32.17 19.88 -12.85
CA PHE A 441 31.63 21.21 -12.56
C PHE A 441 32.72 22.29 -12.45
N PRO A 442 33.84 22.11 -11.71
CA PRO A 442 34.88 23.14 -11.64
C PRO A 442 35.45 23.50 -13.02
N LEU A 443 35.67 22.49 -13.87
CA LEU A 443 36.17 22.67 -15.24
C LEU A 443 35.16 23.40 -16.14
N ALA A 444 33.88 23.02 -16.02
CA ALA A 444 32.80 23.67 -16.76
C ALA A 444 32.60 25.12 -16.29
N SER A 445 32.66 25.37 -14.99
CA SER A 445 32.50 26.71 -14.40
C SER A 445 33.64 27.65 -14.80
N GLU A 446 34.89 27.16 -14.87
CA GLU A 446 36.02 27.96 -15.34
C GLU A 446 35.87 28.40 -16.80
N LYS A 447 35.35 27.52 -17.69
CA LYS A 447 35.20 27.82 -19.13
C LYS A 447 33.89 28.53 -19.49
N LEU A 448 32.79 28.14 -18.85
CA LEU A 448 31.43 28.58 -19.20
C LEU A 448 30.90 29.65 -18.25
N HIS A 449 31.55 29.89 -17.11
CA HIS A 449 31.08 30.77 -16.05
C HIS A 449 29.62 30.47 -15.69
N GLY A 450 28.77 31.50 -15.57
CA GLY A 450 27.35 31.35 -15.27
C GLY A 450 26.54 30.53 -16.28
N LYS A 451 27.04 30.31 -17.51
CA LYS A 451 26.32 29.55 -18.55
C LYS A 451 26.15 28.07 -18.20
N VAL A 452 26.95 27.53 -17.28
CA VAL A 452 26.79 26.15 -16.79
C VAL A 452 25.39 25.89 -16.22
N TYR A 453 24.75 26.91 -15.64
CA TYR A 453 23.40 26.78 -15.08
C TYR A 453 22.29 26.67 -16.13
N PHE A 454 22.53 27.04 -17.40
CA PHE A 454 21.61 26.69 -18.49
C PHE A 454 21.55 25.18 -18.74
N ILE A 455 22.67 24.48 -18.54
CA ILE A 455 22.72 23.01 -18.67
C ILE A 455 21.84 22.39 -17.59
N PHE A 456 21.96 22.85 -16.33
CA PHE A 456 21.11 22.36 -15.23
C PHE A 456 19.63 22.71 -15.42
N ALA A 457 19.30 23.87 -15.99
CA ALA A 457 17.92 24.22 -16.33
C ALA A 457 17.35 23.27 -17.41
N ALA A 458 18.12 22.98 -18.46
CA ALA A 458 17.71 22.06 -19.52
C ALA A 458 17.55 20.62 -19.01
N LEU A 459 18.48 20.14 -18.18
CA LEU A 459 18.37 18.83 -17.54
C LEU A 459 17.15 18.76 -16.62
N SER A 460 16.87 19.82 -15.84
CA SER A 460 15.69 19.88 -14.99
C SER A 460 14.40 19.80 -15.80
N ALA A 461 14.32 20.47 -16.95
CA ALA A 461 13.18 20.38 -17.86
C ALA A 461 13.02 18.97 -18.47
N PHE A 462 14.12 18.32 -18.84
CA PHE A 462 14.12 16.93 -19.32
C PHE A 462 13.57 15.98 -18.25
N PHE A 463 14.08 16.05 -17.01
CA PHE A 463 13.60 15.20 -15.93
C PHE A 463 12.16 15.52 -15.52
N PHE A 464 11.74 16.79 -15.60
CA PHE A 464 10.35 17.19 -15.38
C PHE A 464 9.43 16.47 -16.38
N ALA A 465 9.76 16.54 -17.68
CA ALA A 465 8.99 15.86 -18.72
C ALA A 465 8.97 14.33 -18.50
N PHE A 466 10.12 13.73 -18.22
CA PHE A 466 10.22 12.28 -17.96
C PHE A 466 9.38 11.85 -16.76
N ILE A 467 9.51 12.52 -15.60
CA ILE A 467 8.77 12.17 -14.37
C ILE A 467 7.28 12.41 -14.57
N SER A 468 6.89 13.45 -15.31
CA SER A 468 5.48 13.72 -15.60
C SER A 468 4.83 12.57 -16.38
N TRP A 469 5.57 11.94 -17.30
CA TRP A 469 5.07 10.88 -18.18
C TRP A 469 5.24 9.46 -17.61
N TYR A 470 6.41 9.12 -17.06
CA TYR A 470 6.79 7.74 -16.75
C TYR A 470 6.56 7.34 -15.28
N VAL A 471 6.65 8.29 -14.34
CA VAL A 471 6.58 7.97 -12.90
C VAL A 471 5.12 8.01 -12.43
N PRO A 472 4.59 6.92 -11.82
CA PRO A 472 3.24 6.90 -11.26
C PRO A 472 3.16 7.64 -9.91
N GLU A 473 1.95 8.03 -9.50
CA GLU A 473 1.71 8.54 -8.14
C GLU A 473 1.57 7.36 -7.16
N THR A 474 2.26 7.43 -6.03
CA THR A 474 2.29 6.39 -4.98
C THR A 474 1.40 6.71 -3.79
N LYS A 475 0.91 7.95 -3.66
CA LYS A 475 0.05 8.35 -2.55
C LYS A 475 -1.24 7.51 -2.47
N GLY A 476 -1.49 6.96 -1.28
CA GLY A 476 -2.75 6.29 -0.94
C GLY A 476 -2.87 4.84 -1.41
N LYS A 477 -1.77 4.25 -1.90
CA LYS A 477 -1.72 2.85 -2.35
C LYS A 477 -1.10 1.99 -1.25
N LYS A 478 -1.75 0.87 -0.91
CA LYS A 478 -1.35 0.03 0.23
C LYS A 478 -0.12 -0.83 -0.07
N ASN A 479 0.01 -1.32 -1.31
CA ASN A 479 1.06 -2.24 -1.74
C ASN A 479 1.67 -1.87 -3.11
N HIS A 480 2.85 -2.42 -3.41
CA HIS A 480 3.54 -2.30 -4.71
C HIS A 480 2.64 -2.68 -5.91
N ASP A 481 1.76 -3.67 -5.72
CA ASP A 481 0.86 -4.18 -6.77
C ASP A 481 -0.23 -3.17 -7.18
N GLU A 482 -0.63 -2.26 -6.27
CA GLU A 482 -1.50 -1.12 -6.60
C GLU A 482 -0.71 0.01 -7.27
N ALA A 483 0.58 0.17 -6.92
CA ALA A 483 1.45 1.20 -7.48
C ALA A 483 1.80 0.93 -8.95
N SER A 484 2.05 -0.34 -9.30
CA SER A 484 2.43 -0.82 -10.63
C SER A 484 1.23 -0.99 -11.60
N SER A 485 0.01 -1.15 -11.10
CA SER A 485 -1.19 -1.47 -11.91
C SER A 485 -1.89 -0.27 -12.57
N THR A 486 -1.43 0.97 -12.37
CA THR A 486 -2.09 2.15 -12.97
C THR A 486 -1.53 2.49 -14.35
N LYS A 487 -2.24 2.01 -15.39
CA LYS A 487 -2.28 2.44 -16.81
C LYS A 487 -0.99 3.03 -17.41
N GLN A 488 -0.30 2.21 -18.19
CA GLN A 488 0.44 2.68 -19.38
C GLN A 488 -0.39 2.31 -20.63
N VAL A 489 -0.96 3.32 -21.29
CA VAL A 489 -1.46 3.17 -22.67
C VAL A 489 -0.24 3.34 -23.57
N ASP A 490 0.20 2.26 -24.22
CA ASP A 490 1.27 2.32 -25.24
C ASP A 490 0.68 2.86 -26.57
N PRO A 491 1.11 4.03 -27.07
CA PRO A 491 0.54 4.61 -28.30
C PRO A 491 1.17 4.06 -29.60
N PHE A 492 2.15 3.15 -29.52
CA PHE A 492 2.94 2.71 -30.68
C PHE A 492 3.27 1.22 -30.65
N ASN A 493 2.24 0.37 -30.72
CA ASN A 493 2.41 -1.00 -31.20
C ASN A 493 1.28 -1.35 -32.17
N LEU A 494 1.40 -0.77 -33.37
CA LEU A 494 0.71 -1.24 -34.57
C LEU A 494 1.66 -2.19 -35.30
N THR A 495 1.48 -3.49 -35.14
CA THR A 495 1.63 -4.44 -36.27
C THR A 495 1.01 -5.81 -35.91
N PRO A 496 0.46 -6.51 -36.91
CA PRO A 496 -0.45 -7.64 -36.71
C PRO A 496 0.32 -8.97 -36.69
N ALA A 497 0.06 -9.80 -35.70
CA ALA A 497 0.56 -11.18 -35.68
C ALA A 497 -0.58 -12.16 -35.97
N ALA A 498 -0.47 -12.78 -37.15
CA ALA A 498 -0.80 -14.18 -37.44
C ALA A 498 -2.23 -14.67 -37.19
N GLN A 499 -3.09 -14.44 -38.19
CA GLN A 499 -3.70 -15.49 -39.03
C GLN A 499 -3.90 -16.88 -38.36
N GLU A 500 -5.04 -17.04 -37.68
CA GLU A 500 -5.59 -18.36 -37.33
C GLU A 500 -5.97 -19.10 -38.62
N ARG A 501 -5.44 -20.31 -38.79
CA ARG A 501 -5.96 -21.29 -39.75
C ARG A 501 -7.06 -22.09 -39.08
N ASP A 502 -8.20 -22.08 -39.74
CA ASP A 502 -9.30 -23.04 -39.61
C ASP A 502 -8.80 -24.48 -39.53
N GLY A 503 -9.42 -25.22 -38.60
CA GLY A 503 -9.28 -26.66 -38.44
C GLY A 503 -10.50 -27.21 -37.71
N SER A 504 -11.56 -27.44 -38.47
CA SER A 504 -12.72 -28.25 -38.07
C SER A 504 -12.29 -29.66 -37.67
N ILE A 505 -12.90 -30.22 -36.63
CA ILE A 505 -13.23 -31.66 -36.52
C ILE A 505 -14.35 -31.85 -35.49
N SER A 506 -15.16 -32.84 -35.79
CA SER A 506 -16.53 -33.15 -35.41
C SER A 506 -16.77 -33.64 -33.99
N GLN A 507 -18.03 -33.52 -33.60
CA GLN A 507 -18.71 -34.31 -32.57
C GLN A 507 -18.59 -35.82 -32.81
N ASN A 508 -18.70 -36.56 -31.70
CA ASN A 508 -18.77 -38.02 -31.53
C ASN A 508 -17.44 -38.74 -31.32
N GLU A 509 -17.08 -38.95 -30.04
CA GLU A 509 -16.76 -40.30 -29.59
C GLU A 509 -17.02 -40.48 -28.09
N VAL A 510 -17.52 -41.67 -27.80
CA VAL A 510 -18.29 -42.11 -26.64
C VAL A 510 -17.38 -42.55 -25.49
N ALA A 511 -17.93 -42.44 -24.28
CA ALA A 511 -17.49 -43.07 -23.04
C ALA A 511 -16.77 -44.43 -23.19
N SER A 512 -15.61 -44.58 -22.53
CA SER A 512 -15.27 -45.73 -21.67
C SER A 512 -13.81 -45.68 -21.22
N ARG A 513 -13.58 -45.68 -19.89
CA ARG A 513 -12.69 -46.61 -19.15
C ARG A 513 -12.34 -46.05 -17.78
N ALA A 514 -12.61 -46.89 -16.78
CA ALA A 514 -12.19 -46.72 -15.41
C ALA A 514 -10.86 -47.45 -15.12
N VAL A 515 -10.26 -47.08 -13.99
CA VAL A 515 -9.30 -47.84 -13.12
C VAL A 515 -7.78 -47.63 -13.32
N HIS A 516 -7.20 -46.98 -12.30
CA HIS A 516 -5.85 -47.02 -11.68
C HIS A 516 -4.59 -47.38 -12.49
N ASN A 517 -3.59 -46.48 -12.50
CA ASN A 517 -2.39 -46.57 -11.63
C ASN A 517 -1.39 -45.41 -11.84
N GLY A 518 -0.92 -44.85 -10.71
CA GLY A 518 0.45 -44.36 -10.50
C GLY A 518 1.07 -43.33 -11.44
N ALA A 519 0.75 -42.04 -11.26
CA ALA A 519 1.68 -40.93 -11.54
C ALA A 519 1.32 -39.73 -10.65
N LEU A 520 2.29 -39.21 -9.91
CA LEU A 520 2.17 -37.97 -9.12
C LEU A 520 1.93 -36.79 -10.08
N PRO A 521 0.92 -35.94 -9.86
CA PRO A 521 0.78 -34.71 -10.65
C PRO A 521 1.83 -33.69 -10.24
N SER A 522 2.46 -33.08 -11.25
CA SER A 522 3.35 -31.92 -11.19
C SER A 522 2.76 -30.77 -10.36
N LEU A 523 3.53 -30.21 -9.42
CA LEU A 523 3.12 -29.15 -8.49
C LEU A 523 3.08 -27.73 -9.10
N ILE A 524 3.28 -27.60 -10.41
CA ILE A 524 3.26 -26.31 -11.11
C ILE A 524 2.30 -26.40 -12.29
N SER A 525 1.01 -26.21 -12.01
CA SER A 525 -0.01 -25.78 -12.96
C SER A 525 -1.20 -25.17 -12.21
N PRO A 526 -1.84 -24.11 -12.76
CA PRO A 526 -2.91 -23.37 -12.12
C PRO A 526 -4.22 -24.16 -12.25
N ALA A 527 -4.42 -25.13 -11.36
CA ALA A 527 -5.67 -25.88 -11.25
C ALA A 527 -6.25 -25.86 -9.83
N PHE A 528 -5.77 -24.96 -8.96
CA PHE A 528 -6.49 -24.54 -7.76
C PHE A 528 -7.34 -23.31 -8.10
N THR A 529 -8.32 -23.52 -8.97
CA THR A 529 -9.64 -22.97 -8.68
C THR A 529 -9.94 -23.40 -7.25
N PRO A 530 -10.26 -22.53 -6.28
CA PRO A 530 -10.55 -23.00 -4.94
C PRO A 530 -11.65 -24.05 -5.08
N PRO A 531 -11.40 -25.31 -4.69
CA PRO A 531 -12.53 -26.15 -4.37
C PRO A 531 -13.25 -25.39 -3.27
N ALA A 532 -14.59 -25.44 -3.30
CA ALA A 532 -15.40 -25.12 -2.13
C ALA A 532 -14.69 -25.60 -0.86
N THR A 533 -14.84 -24.83 0.23
CA THR A 533 -14.41 -25.16 1.60
C THR A 533 -13.99 -26.62 1.76
N PRO A 534 -12.72 -26.95 2.05
CA PRO A 534 -12.25 -28.34 2.07
C PRO A 534 -13.19 -29.25 2.89
N GLY A 535 -13.92 -30.15 2.23
CA GLY A 535 -14.93 -31.03 2.85
C GLY A 535 -16.41 -30.65 2.64
N LEU A 536 -16.73 -29.55 1.98
CA LEU A 536 -18.10 -29.14 1.61
C LEU A 536 -18.27 -28.96 0.10
N SER A 537 -18.39 -30.05 -0.65
CA SER A 537 -19.27 -29.97 -1.81
C SER A 537 -20.70 -29.98 -1.28
N THR A 538 -21.39 -28.83 -1.25
CA THR A 538 -22.84 -28.81 -1.02
C THR A 538 -23.45 -29.70 -2.11
N PRO A 539 -24.00 -30.88 -1.78
CA PRO A 539 -24.51 -31.79 -2.80
C PRO A 539 -25.61 -31.07 -3.59
N SER A 540 -25.70 -31.33 -4.89
CA SER A 540 -26.86 -30.92 -5.70
C SER A 540 -28.10 -31.67 -5.18
N HIS A 541 -28.74 -31.15 -4.15
CA HIS A 541 -30.03 -31.64 -3.70
C HIS A 541 -31.10 -30.96 -4.57
N PRO A 542 -31.83 -31.73 -5.40
CA PRO A 542 -32.83 -31.19 -6.33
C PRO A 542 -34.14 -30.76 -5.64
N ARG A 543 -34.18 -30.69 -4.30
CA ARG A 543 -35.39 -30.28 -3.58
C ARG A 543 -35.35 -28.78 -3.27
N PRO A 544 -36.39 -28.03 -3.63
CA PRO A 544 -36.51 -26.64 -3.21
C PRO A 544 -36.55 -26.56 -1.67
N PRO A 545 -35.89 -25.55 -1.08
CA PRO A 545 -35.88 -25.39 0.37
C PRO A 545 -37.30 -25.13 0.88
N ARG A 546 -37.64 -25.69 2.04
CA ARG A 546 -38.95 -25.51 2.66
C ARG A 546 -39.17 -24.02 2.96
N SER A 547 -40.15 -23.41 2.29
CA SER A 547 -40.61 -22.07 2.59
C SER A 547 -41.83 -22.10 3.50
N THR A 548 -41.97 -21.09 4.34
CA THR A 548 -43.14 -20.87 5.19
C THR A 548 -43.66 -19.46 4.94
N PRO A 549 -44.95 -19.27 4.63
CA PRO A 549 -45.54 -17.95 4.54
C PRO A 549 -45.30 -17.15 5.82
N VAL A 550 -44.96 -15.88 5.66
CA VAL A 550 -44.75 -14.94 6.76
C VAL A 550 -45.87 -13.91 6.68
N ASP A 551 -46.68 -13.84 7.74
CA ASP A 551 -47.64 -12.76 7.91
C ASP A 551 -47.21 -11.87 9.08
N THR A 552 -46.59 -10.73 8.75
CA THR A 552 -46.24 -9.67 9.71
C THR A 552 -47.33 -8.61 9.85
N SER A 553 -48.50 -8.77 9.21
CA SER A 553 -49.62 -7.81 9.36
C SER A 553 -50.31 -7.91 10.72
N ALA A 554 -50.23 -9.08 11.38
CA ALA A 554 -50.69 -9.26 12.75
C ALA A 554 -49.65 -8.70 13.74
N ARG A 555 -50.06 -7.75 14.59
CA ARG A 555 -49.26 -7.29 15.74
C ARG A 555 -48.94 -8.50 16.63
N SER A 556 -47.68 -8.92 16.66
CA SER A 556 -47.22 -9.97 17.58
C SER A 556 -46.86 -9.37 18.95
N ASP A 557 -47.21 -10.04 20.05
CA ASP A 557 -46.84 -9.71 21.45
C ASP A 557 -45.33 -9.85 21.78
N GLY A 558 -44.46 -9.90 20.76
CA GLY A 558 -43.02 -10.05 20.93
C GLY A 558 -42.26 -8.72 21.02
N PRO A 559 -40.99 -8.74 21.49
CA PRO A 559 -40.14 -7.56 21.52
C PRO A 559 -40.08 -6.87 20.15
N VAL A 560 -40.25 -5.55 20.14
CA VAL A 560 -40.11 -4.75 18.91
C VAL A 560 -38.62 -4.65 18.59
N PRO A 561 -38.17 -5.02 17.37
CA PRO A 561 -36.77 -4.87 16.99
C PRO A 561 -36.35 -3.40 17.11
N ASN A 562 -35.10 -3.15 17.50
CA ASN A 562 -34.56 -1.80 17.50
C ASN A 562 -34.34 -1.33 16.06
N LEU A 563 -35.35 -0.67 15.49
CA LEU A 563 -35.31 -0.12 14.13
C LEU A 563 -34.70 1.28 14.17
N LEU A 564 -33.93 1.62 13.14
CA LEU A 564 -33.48 3.01 12.97
C LEU A 564 -34.70 3.92 12.73
N PRO A 565 -34.76 5.12 13.33
CA PRO A 565 -35.87 6.06 13.13
C PRO A 565 -36.04 6.48 11.66
N THR A 566 -34.92 6.58 10.94
CA THR A 566 -34.86 6.91 9.52
C THR A 566 -33.95 5.94 8.81
N LEU A 567 -34.32 5.55 7.58
CA LEU A 567 -33.49 4.66 6.77
C LEU A 567 -32.24 5.40 6.28
N PRO A 568 -31.07 4.73 6.21
CA PRO A 568 -29.86 5.27 5.60
C PRO A 568 -30.05 5.64 4.14
N VAL A 569 -29.31 6.65 3.68
CA VAL A 569 -29.19 6.97 2.25
C VAL A 569 -28.08 6.10 1.67
N VAL A 570 -28.38 5.40 0.57
CA VAL A 570 -27.43 4.52 -0.12
C VAL A 570 -27.31 4.90 -1.59
N GLU A 571 -26.12 4.74 -2.14
CA GLU A 571 -25.82 4.95 -3.56
C GLU A 571 -24.95 3.80 -4.08
N CYS A 572 -25.37 3.15 -5.17
CA CYS A 572 -24.56 2.15 -5.86
C CYS A 572 -23.50 2.85 -6.72
N GLU A 573 -22.23 2.71 -6.34
CA GLU A 573 -21.11 3.38 -7.01
C GLU A 573 -20.71 2.67 -8.30
N VAL A 574 -20.62 1.33 -8.24
CA VAL A 574 -20.15 0.51 -9.36
C VAL A 574 -20.80 -0.88 -9.38
N ARG A 575 -20.99 -1.43 -10.59
CA ARG A 575 -21.39 -2.81 -10.81
C ARG A 575 -20.49 -3.53 -11.82
N ALA A 576 -20.11 -4.77 -11.53
CA ALA A 576 -19.36 -5.62 -12.46
C ALA A 576 -19.94 -7.03 -12.57
N ARG A 577 -19.88 -7.60 -13.78
CA ARG A 577 -20.19 -9.02 -14.03
C ARG A 577 -19.02 -9.87 -13.56
N ILE A 578 -19.28 -10.86 -12.73
CA ILE A 578 -18.32 -11.84 -12.25
C ILE A 578 -18.69 -13.23 -12.81
N PRO A 579 -17.89 -13.78 -13.74
CA PRO A 579 -18.04 -15.18 -14.13
C PRO A 579 -17.63 -16.09 -12.96
N THR A 580 -18.43 -17.11 -12.66
CA THR A 580 -18.09 -18.11 -11.64
C THR A 580 -17.50 -19.37 -12.26
N THR A 581 -16.79 -20.13 -11.44
CA THR A 581 -16.10 -21.37 -11.81
C THR A 581 -17.08 -22.52 -12.08
N THR A 582 -18.33 -22.37 -11.63
CA THR A 582 -19.45 -23.27 -11.88
C THR A 582 -20.22 -22.92 -13.16
N GLY A 583 -19.76 -21.92 -13.93
CA GLY A 583 -20.41 -21.48 -15.16
C GLY A 583 -21.63 -20.56 -14.97
N HIS A 584 -21.99 -20.25 -13.71
CA HIS A 584 -23.01 -19.26 -13.41
C HIS A 584 -22.43 -17.84 -13.48
N GLU A 585 -23.30 -16.84 -13.53
CA GLU A 585 -22.91 -15.43 -13.54
C GLU A 585 -23.58 -14.69 -12.41
N MET A 586 -22.81 -13.84 -11.74
CA MET A 586 -23.32 -12.94 -10.72
C MET A 586 -22.84 -11.52 -11.00
N TRP A 587 -23.56 -10.54 -10.45
CA TRP A 587 -23.26 -9.13 -10.55
C TRP A 587 -22.93 -8.59 -9.16
N LEU A 588 -21.71 -8.09 -8.98
CA LEU A 588 -21.32 -7.41 -7.75
C LEU A 588 -21.64 -5.93 -7.87
N HIS A 589 -22.38 -5.42 -6.89
CA HIS A 589 -22.70 -4.00 -6.73
C HIS A 589 -22.02 -3.49 -5.47
N VAL A 590 -21.27 -2.40 -5.58
CA VAL A 590 -20.65 -1.71 -4.44
C VAL A 590 -21.50 -0.52 -4.06
N TYR A 591 -21.84 -0.42 -2.78
CA TYR A 591 -22.66 0.62 -2.20
C TYR A 591 -21.88 1.49 -1.22
N ARG A 592 -22.10 2.79 -1.34
CA ARG A 592 -21.74 3.81 -0.34
C ARG A 592 -22.99 4.25 0.42
N ASN A 593 -22.80 4.70 1.66
CA ASN A 593 -23.89 5.13 2.53
C ASN A 593 -23.51 6.35 3.40
N ASN A 594 -24.48 6.88 4.15
CA ASN A 594 -24.31 8.04 5.02
C ASN A 594 -24.20 7.72 6.53
N VAL A 595 -24.15 6.44 6.91
CA VAL A 595 -24.11 5.99 8.32
C VAL A 595 -22.71 5.53 8.72
N ASP A 596 -21.95 4.92 7.81
CA ASP A 596 -20.55 4.56 8.01
C ASP A 596 -19.69 4.83 6.76
N THR A 597 -18.38 4.58 6.88
CA THR A 597 -17.41 4.77 5.81
C THR A 597 -17.06 3.45 5.10
N LYS A 598 -17.86 2.40 5.28
CA LYS A 598 -17.59 1.07 4.72
C LYS A 598 -18.25 0.94 3.35
N GLU A 599 -17.58 0.23 2.47
CA GLU A 599 -18.17 -0.24 1.21
C GLU A 599 -18.96 -1.51 1.48
N HIS A 600 -20.26 -1.49 1.19
CA HIS A 600 -21.14 -2.65 1.32
C HIS A 600 -21.42 -3.27 -0.04
N LEU A 601 -21.68 -4.58 -0.09
CA LEU A 601 -21.85 -5.29 -1.36
C LEU A 601 -23.26 -5.83 -1.50
N ALA A 602 -23.80 -5.79 -2.72
CA ALA A 602 -24.91 -6.65 -3.12
C ALA A 602 -24.44 -7.60 -4.22
N ILE A 603 -24.56 -8.91 -3.95
CA ILE A 603 -24.26 -9.98 -4.90
C ILE A 603 -25.58 -10.38 -5.54
N VAL A 604 -25.76 -10.03 -6.81
CA VAL A 604 -27.02 -10.20 -7.53
C VAL A 604 -26.89 -11.33 -8.54
N PHE A 605 -27.82 -12.28 -8.50
CA PHE A 605 -27.93 -13.39 -9.43
C PHE A 605 -29.10 -13.13 -10.37
N GLY A 606 -28.88 -13.31 -11.67
CA GLY A 606 -29.84 -12.95 -12.72
C GLY A 606 -29.67 -11.51 -13.21
N ASN A 607 -30.50 -11.13 -14.20
CA ASN A 607 -30.39 -9.84 -14.90
C ASN A 607 -31.59 -8.90 -14.64
N GLU A 608 -32.59 -9.35 -13.88
CA GLU A 608 -33.83 -8.59 -13.65
C GLU A 608 -33.70 -7.59 -12.51
N ILE A 609 -32.91 -7.91 -11.48
CA ILE A 609 -32.68 -7.05 -10.32
C ILE A 609 -31.67 -5.95 -10.69
N ARG A 610 -32.06 -4.68 -10.55
CA ARG A 610 -31.26 -3.53 -10.96
C ARG A 610 -31.31 -2.40 -9.94
N SER A 611 -30.17 -1.76 -9.75
CA SER A 611 -30.03 -0.59 -8.87
C SER A 611 -30.56 0.69 -9.55
N ARG A 612 -31.46 1.39 -8.86
CA ARG A 612 -32.01 2.68 -9.29
C ARG A 612 -30.95 3.77 -9.30
N SER A 613 -30.13 3.87 -8.26
CA SER A 613 -29.03 4.84 -8.17
C SER A 613 -27.90 4.56 -9.17
N LEU A 614 -27.59 3.28 -9.44
CA LEU A 614 -26.70 2.92 -10.53
C LEU A 614 -27.30 3.32 -11.88
N ASP A 615 -28.60 3.15 -12.10
CA ASP A 615 -29.18 3.47 -13.39
C ASP A 615 -29.50 4.95 -13.59
N ALA A 616 -29.43 5.77 -12.56
CA ALA A 616 -29.61 7.21 -12.68
C ALA A 616 -28.51 7.84 -13.55
N GLU A 617 -28.86 8.90 -14.29
CA GLU A 617 -27.87 9.73 -14.99
C GLU A 617 -27.20 10.69 -14.00
N ARG A 618 -25.87 10.80 -14.09
CA ARG A 618 -25.08 11.71 -13.24
C ARG A 618 -24.68 12.98 -14.02
N PRO A 619 -24.68 14.17 -13.40
CA PRO A 619 -24.29 15.40 -14.09
C PRO A 619 -22.86 15.33 -14.64
N GLY A 620 -22.68 15.62 -15.94
CA GLY A 620 -21.38 15.61 -16.61
C GLY A 620 -20.82 14.22 -16.95
N GLU A 621 -21.60 13.16 -16.77
CA GLU A 621 -21.22 11.77 -17.08
C GLU A 621 -21.19 11.50 -18.60
N THR A 622 -20.09 10.91 -19.09
CA THR A 622 -20.02 10.39 -20.47
C THR A 622 -20.59 8.97 -20.57
N GLU A 623 -20.93 8.51 -21.79
CA GLU A 623 -21.34 7.11 -22.00
C GLU A 623 -20.27 6.11 -21.56
N LEU A 624 -18.98 6.45 -21.72
CA LEU A 624 -17.88 5.60 -21.27
C LEU A 624 -17.83 5.53 -19.74
N ASP A 625 -18.02 6.64 -19.03
CA ASP A 625 -18.07 6.67 -17.57
C ASP A 625 -19.25 5.83 -17.06
N ARG A 626 -20.41 5.98 -17.70
CA ARG A 626 -21.63 5.20 -17.43
C ARG A 626 -21.42 3.69 -17.62
N MET A 627 -20.77 3.28 -18.72
CA MET A 627 -20.41 1.88 -18.94
C MET A 627 -19.35 1.38 -17.96
N THR A 628 -18.35 2.20 -17.64
CA THR A 628 -17.23 1.86 -16.75
C THR A 628 -17.70 1.62 -15.32
N ARG A 629 -18.64 2.43 -14.82
CA ARG A 629 -19.27 2.17 -13.51
C ARG A 629 -20.32 1.06 -13.54
N GLY A 630 -20.59 0.46 -14.70
CA GLY A 630 -21.48 -0.70 -14.78
C GLY A 630 -22.93 -0.41 -15.09
N ALA A 631 -23.33 0.84 -15.37
CA ALA A 631 -24.71 1.24 -15.63
C ALA A 631 -25.12 0.99 -17.10
N TYR A 632 -25.08 -0.29 -17.51
CA TYR A 632 -25.43 -0.75 -18.86
C TYR A 632 -26.42 -1.92 -18.84
N VAL A 633 -26.97 -2.25 -20.01
CA VAL A 633 -27.82 -3.44 -20.20
C VAL A 633 -27.08 -4.47 -21.07
N GLY A 634 -27.25 -5.76 -20.81
CA GLY A 634 -26.62 -6.85 -21.56
C GLY A 634 -25.12 -7.01 -21.29
N ARG A 635 -24.38 -7.61 -22.23
CA ARG A 635 -22.94 -7.86 -22.11
C ARG A 635 -22.10 -6.78 -22.79
N LEU A 636 -21.00 -6.39 -22.17
CA LEU A 636 -19.99 -5.55 -22.84
C LEU A 636 -19.21 -6.39 -23.86
N PHE A 637 -18.79 -5.75 -24.95
CA PHE A 637 -17.89 -6.31 -25.95
C PHE A 637 -16.92 -5.21 -26.43
N PRO A 638 -15.72 -5.57 -26.93
CA PRO A 638 -14.77 -4.60 -27.46
C PRO A 638 -15.40 -3.73 -28.54
N GLY A 639 -15.24 -2.41 -28.44
CA GLY A 639 -15.82 -1.45 -29.38
C GLY A 639 -17.25 -0.99 -29.07
N ARG A 640 -17.87 -1.45 -27.98
CA ARG A 640 -19.19 -0.97 -27.55
C ARG A 640 -19.15 0.52 -27.17
N THR A 641 -20.08 1.31 -27.71
CA THR A 641 -20.16 2.78 -27.54
C THR A 641 -21.37 3.28 -26.76
N SER A 642 -22.37 2.42 -26.48
CA SER A 642 -23.60 2.80 -25.78
C SER A 642 -23.90 1.85 -24.62
N SER A 643 -24.33 2.43 -23.51
CA SER A 643 -24.84 1.72 -22.33
C SER A 643 -26.20 1.03 -22.56
N ARG A 644 -26.98 1.47 -23.56
CA ARG A 644 -28.37 1.03 -23.81
C ARG A 644 -28.49 0.09 -25.01
N VAL A 645 -29.04 -1.11 -24.79
CA VAL A 645 -29.17 -2.14 -25.85
C VAL A 645 -30.08 -1.70 -27.00
N GLU A 646 -31.12 -0.90 -26.73
CA GLU A 646 -32.07 -0.44 -27.76
C GLU A 646 -31.45 0.55 -28.74
N GLN A 647 -30.49 1.36 -28.30
CA GLN A 647 -29.75 2.26 -29.19
C GLN A 647 -28.79 1.50 -30.09
N ILE A 648 -28.21 0.39 -29.60
CA ILE A 648 -27.38 -0.52 -30.40
C ILE A 648 -28.24 -1.24 -31.45
N LYS A 649 -29.38 -1.83 -31.05
CA LYS A 649 -30.32 -2.48 -32.00
C LYS A 649 -30.82 -1.52 -33.07
N ARG A 650 -31.05 -0.24 -32.72
CA ARG A 650 -31.38 0.82 -33.69
C ARG A 650 -30.21 1.19 -34.61
N ALA A 651 -28.98 1.24 -34.09
CA ALA A 651 -27.78 1.52 -34.87
C ALA A 651 -27.38 0.37 -35.80
N GLU A 652 -27.69 -0.87 -35.43
CA GLU A 652 -27.42 -2.10 -36.20
C GLU A 652 -28.57 -2.50 -37.15
N GLY A 653 -29.61 -1.67 -37.28
CA GLY A 653 -30.71 -1.92 -38.24
C GLY A 653 -31.65 -3.07 -37.87
N VAL A 654 -31.60 -3.57 -36.62
CA VAL A 654 -32.48 -4.64 -36.14
C VAL A 654 -33.82 -4.01 -35.72
N ALA A 655 -34.82 -4.12 -36.59
CA ALA A 655 -36.17 -3.65 -36.29
C ALA A 655 -36.74 -4.35 -35.04
N PRO A 656 -37.46 -3.65 -34.15
CA PRO A 656 -38.08 -4.29 -33.00
C PRO A 656 -39.11 -5.33 -33.48
N SER A 657 -39.02 -6.55 -32.94
CA SER A 657 -40.02 -7.60 -33.20
C SER A 657 -41.41 -7.07 -32.86
N ALA A 658 -42.36 -7.22 -33.77
CA ALA A 658 -43.71 -6.64 -33.74
C ALA A 658 -44.60 -7.07 -32.55
N GLY A 659 -44.11 -7.83 -31.57
CA GLY A 659 -44.85 -8.25 -30.38
C GLY A 659 -44.82 -7.27 -29.19
N GLN A 660 -43.96 -6.25 -29.18
CA GLN A 660 -43.81 -5.34 -28.03
C GLN A 660 -44.53 -3.98 -28.17
N LYS A 661 -45.03 -3.65 -29.36
CA LYS A 661 -45.72 -2.37 -29.61
C LYS A 661 -47.10 -2.30 -28.96
N ALA A 662 -47.75 -3.43 -28.71
CA ALA A 662 -49.08 -3.47 -28.10
C ALA A 662 -49.10 -3.24 -26.57
N LYS A 663 -47.96 -3.35 -25.87
CA LYS A 663 -47.91 -3.16 -24.40
C LYS A 663 -47.48 -1.76 -23.95
N LEU A 664 -46.91 -0.93 -24.85
CA LEU A 664 -46.45 0.42 -24.50
C LEU A 664 -47.48 1.52 -24.78
N GLU A 665 -48.46 1.30 -25.67
CA GLU A 665 -49.48 2.31 -25.99
C GLU A 665 -50.69 2.29 -25.04
N SER A 666 -50.91 1.22 -24.25
CA SER A 666 -51.98 1.20 -23.24
C SER A 666 -51.57 1.79 -21.87
N ALA A 667 -50.29 2.04 -21.63
CA ALA A 667 -49.80 2.58 -20.35
C ALA A 667 -49.74 4.13 -20.32
N ALA A 668 -49.88 4.78 -21.48
CA ALA A 668 -49.79 6.23 -21.62
C ALA A 668 -51.16 6.96 -21.63
N ALA A 669 -52.28 6.23 -21.66
CA ALA A 669 -53.61 6.83 -21.84
C ALA A 669 -54.45 6.96 -20.55
N ASP A 670 -53.99 6.50 -19.39
CA ASP A 670 -54.84 6.43 -18.17
C ASP A 670 -54.38 7.34 -17.01
N ARG A 671 -53.65 8.43 -17.32
CA ARG A 671 -53.33 9.50 -16.35
C ARG A 671 -54.16 10.75 -16.60
N SER A 672 -55.48 10.63 -16.70
CA SER A 672 -56.38 11.77 -16.49
C SER A 672 -57.81 11.33 -16.15
N SER A 673 -58.08 11.07 -14.88
CA SER A 673 -59.31 11.45 -14.16
C SER A 673 -59.43 10.59 -12.90
N GLY A 674 -59.68 11.23 -11.76
CA GLY A 674 -59.92 10.54 -10.51
C GLY A 674 -61.38 10.10 -10.39
N GLN A 675 -61.62 8.96 -9.75
CA GLN A 675 -62.67 8.78 -8.75
C GLN A 675 -62.62 7.38 -8.11
N LEU A 676 -63.19 7.34 -6.90
CA LEU A 676 -63.24 6.25 -5.93
C LEU A 676 -64.12 5.05 -6.33
N SER A 677 -63.67 3.85 -5.95
CA SER A 677 -64.43 2.71 -5.40
C SER A 677 -65.48 2.00 -6.31
N PRO A 678 -66.12 0.89 -5.85
CA PRO A 678 -65.58 -0.49 -5.74
C PRO A 678 -66.51 -1.53 -6.43
N SER A 679 -66.25 -2.84 -6.24
CA SER A 679 -67.10 -4.01 -6.60
C SER A 679 -67.06 -4.43 -8.08
N SER A 680 -67.23 -5.69 -8.53
CA SER A 680 -67.63 -6.96 -7.93
C SER A 680 -67.31 -8.11 -8.92
N ALA A 681 -67.21 -9.32 -8.37
CA ALA A 681 -67.00 -10.62 -9.01
C ALA A 681 -67.79 -10.95 -10.29
N SER A 682 -67.23 -11.82 -11.16
CA SER A 682 -67.82 -13.11 -11.56
C SER A 682 -66.91 -13.89 -12.54
N SER A 683 -66.74 -15.19 -12.24
CA SER A 683 -66.61 -16.39 -13.12
C SER A 683 -66.28 -16.20 -14.62
N GLU A 684 -65.49 -17.02 -15.31
CA GLU A 684 -65.31 -18.48 -15.24
C GLU A 684 -64.21 -18.92 -16.23
N ASN A 685 -63.43 -19.94 -15.84
CA ASN A 685 -62.66 -20.94 -16.62
C ASN A 685 -62.19 -20.68 -18.07
N GLY A 686 -60.89 -20.91 -18.28
CA GLY A 686 -60.34 -21.31 -19.58
C GLY A 686 -58.82 -21.18 -19.65
N ASP A 687 -58.11 -22.26 -19.30
CA ASP A 687 -56.68 -22.53 -19.49
C ASP A 687 -55.84 -21.48 -20.24
N ALA A 688 -55.19 -20.62 -19.47
CA ALA A 688 -53.95 -19.96 -19.85
C ALA A 688 -52.95 -20.17 -18.70
N PRO A 689 -51.71 -20.63 -18.96
CA PRO A 689 -50.73 -20.75 -17.90
C PRO A 689 -50.44 -19.35 -17.35
N LEU A 690 -50.96 -19.06 -16.15
CA LEU A 690 -50.56 -17.93 -15.35
C LEU A 690 -49.04 -18.00 -15.19
N GLN A 691 -48.32 -17.11 -15.89
CA GLN A 691 -46.91 -16.82 -15.62
C GLN A 691 -46.83 -16.29 -14.18
N THR A 692 -46.62 -17.19 -13.23
CA THR A 692 -46.30 -16.87 -11.85
C THR A 692 -44.86 -16.35 -11.84
N HIS A 693 -44.68 -15.03 -11.79
CA HIS A 693 -43.39 -14.45 -11.43
C HIS A 693 -43.08 -14.92 -10.00
N GLU A 694 -42.18 -15.90 -9.85
CA GLU A 694 -41.72 -16.30 -8.53
C GLU A 694 -41.04 -15.13 -7.82
N LEU A 695 -41.22 -15.01 -6.51
CA LEU A 695 -40.60 -13.93 -5.74
C LEU A 695 -39.06 -14.10 -5.66
N PRO A 696 -38.28 -13.01 -5.76
CA PRO A 696 -36.83 -13.06 -5.70
C PRO A 696 -36.35 -13.56 -4.34
N LEU A 697 -35.31 -14.38 -4.35
CA LEU A 697 -34.70 -14.93 -3.15
C LEU A 697 -33.68 -13.94 -2.58
N VAL A 698 -33.77 -13.63 -1.29
CA VAL A 698 -32.93 -12.62 -0.64
C VAL A 698 -32.24 -13.20 0.59
N ARG A 699 -30.97 -12.86 0.77
CA ARG A 699 -30.16 -13.22 1.93
C ARG A 699 -29.52 -11.96 2.49
N ILE A 700 -29.80 -11.65 3.76
CA ILE A 700 -29.05 -10.61 4.48
C ILE A 700 -27.92 -11.27 5.25
N HIS A 701 -26.71 -11.10 4.71
CA HIS A 701 -25.49 -11.74 5.17
C HIS A 701 -24.60 -10.71 5.85
N SER A 702 -24.16 -11.02 7.07
CA SER A 702 -23.15 -10.22 7.77
C SER A 702 -21.80 -10.87 7.51
N GLU A 703 -20.83 -10.08 7.07
CA GLU A 703 -19.42 -10.47 6.89
C GLU A 703 -18.95 -11.34 8.05
N CYS A 704 -18.41 -12.50 7.71
CA CYS A 704 -17.85 -13.46 8.65
C CYS A 704 -16.56 -14.03 8.06
N TYR A 705 -15.49 -13.24 8.09
CA TYR A 705 -14.16 -13.58 7.58
C TYR A 705 -13.70 -14.97 8.04
N THR A 706 -13.84 -15.26 9.34
CA THR A 706 -13.42 -16.58 9.87
C THR A 706 -14.24 -17.73 9.31
N GLY A 707 -15.55 -17.56 9.07
CA GLY A 707 -16.41 -18.61 8.54
C GLY A 707 -16.34 -18.77 7.02
N GLU A 708 -16.11 -17.66 6.30
CA GLU A 708 -16.17 -17.61 4.83
C GLU A 708 -14.81 -17.79 4.18
N THR A 709 -13.77 -17.16 4.73
CA THR A 709 -12.42 -17.14 4.15
C THR A 709 -11.50 -18.16 4.80
N VAL A 710 -11.62 -18.36 6.11
CA VAL A 710 -10.74 -19.25 6.89
C VAL A 710 -11.43 -20.58 7.22
N TRP A 711 -12.65 -20.80 6.71
CA TRP A 711 -13.37 -22.07 6.84
C TRP A 711 -13.57 -22.55 8.29
N SER A 712 -13.75 -21.61 9.22
CA SER A 712 -13.90 -21.91 10.64
C SER A 712 -15.13 -22.76 10.92
N ALA A 713 -14.92 -23.88 11.61
CA ALA A 713 -15.98 -24.75 12.12
C ALA A 713 -16.64 -24.22 13.41
N ARG A 714 -16.43 -22.95 13.80
CA ARG A 714 -17.13 -22.37 14.97
C ARG A 714 -18.49 -21.77 14.64
N CYS A 715 -18.78 -21.59 13.36
CA CYS A 715 -20.05 -21.04 12.90
C CYS A 715 -20.44 -21.60 11.54
N ASP A 716 -21.72 -21.49 11.21
CA ASP A 716 -22.31 -21.94 9.95
C ASP A 716 -22.36 -20.81 8.89
N CYS A 717 -21.67 -19.68 9.11
CA CYS A 717 -21.80 -18.51 8.23
C CYS A 717 -21.30 -18.78 6.80
N GLY A 718 -20.15 -19.45 6.63
CA GLY A 718 -19.62 -19.81 5.32
C GLY A 718 -20.57 -20.75 4.58
N GLU A 719 -20.99 -21.84 5.23
CA GLU A 719 -21.96 -22.80 4.68
C GLU A 719 -23.29 -22.12 4.27
N GLN A 720 -23.78 -21.17 5.07
CA GLN A 720 -24.99 -20.41 4.73
C GLN A 720 -24.79 -19.46 3.54
N LEU A 721 -23.59 -18.90 3.34
CA LEU A 721 -23.29 -18.06 2.18
C LEU A 721 -23.25 -18.91 0.91
N ASP A 722 -22.55 -20.05 0.97
CA ASP A 722 -22.42 -20.99 -0.15
C ASP A 722 -23.79 -21.54 -0.58
N GLU A 723 -24.63 -21.96 0.37
CA GLU A 723 -25.97 -22.47 0.06
C GLU A 723 -26.88 -21.37 -0.50
N ALA A 724 -26.79 -20.13 -0.02
CA ALA A 724 -27.55 -19.02 -0.58
C ALA A 724 -27.14 -18.74 -2.03
N ALA A 725 -25.84 -18.69 -2.32
CA ALA A 725 -25.33 -18.51 -3.67
C ALA A 725 -25.76 -19.66 -4.60
N ARG A 726 -25.69 -20.92 -4.12
CA ARG A 726 -26.13 -22.10 -4.89
C ARG A 726 -27.62 -22.03 -5.24
N LEU A 727 -28.47 -21.68 -4.28
CA LEU A 727 -29.92 -21.58 -4.49
C LEU A 727 -30.28 -20.46 -5.48
N MET A 728 -29.58 -19.32 -5.42
CA MET A 728 -29.83 -18.18 -6.30
C MET A 728 -29.25 -18.35 -7.71
N ALA A 729 -28.18 -19.15 -7.85
CA ALA A 729 -27.52 -19.39 -9.13
C ALA A 729 -28.26 -20.43 -10.01
N ASP A 730 -29.05 -21.32 -9.41
CA ASP A 730 -29.81 -22.35 -10.12
C ASP A 730 -31.14 -21.79 -10.65
N PRO A 731 -31.31 -21.66 -11.99
CA PRO A 731 -32.53 -21.10 -12.58
C PRO A 731 -33.79 -21.94 -12.30
N ASN A 732 -33.65 -23.23 -11.99
CA ASN A 732 -34.79 -24.08 -11.65
C ASN A 732 -35.26 -23.87 -10.21
N LEU A 733 -34.37 -23.40 -9.33
CA LEU A 733 -34.67 -23.16 -7.92
C LEU A 733 -35.04 -21.69 -7.64
N SER A 734 -34.50 -20.76 -8.43
CA SER A 734 -34.81 -19.33 -8.35
C SER A 734 -34.90 -18.70 -9.75
N PRO A 735 -36.02 -18.87 -10.47
CA PRO A 735 -36.19 -18.36 -11.83
C PRO A 735 -36.02 -16.84 -11.94
N SER A 736 -36.48 -16.11 -10.91
CA SER A 736 -36.36 -14.65 -10.80
C SER A 736 -35.00 -14.19 -10.26
N GLY A 737 -34.04 -15.11 -10.09
CA GLY A 737 -32.74 -14.83 -9.51
C GLY A 737 -32.82 -14.48 -8.01
N GLY A 738 -31.89 -13.67 -7.53
CA GLY A 738 -31.84 -13.30 -6.12
C GLY A 738 -30.73 -12.32 -5.78
N ALA A 739 -30.74 -11.84 -4.54
CA ALA A 739 -29.72 -10.92 -4.04
C ALA A 739 -29.22 -11.32 -2.65
N ILE A 740 -27.90 -11.37 -2.50
CA ILE A 740 -27.22 -11.44 -1.19
C ILE A 740 -26.76 -10.03 -0.85
N ILE A 741 -27.38 -9.44 0.17
CA ILE A 741 -26.91 -8.18 0.74
C ILE A 741 -25.83 -8.52 1.75
N TYR A 742 -24.59 -8.21 1.38
CA TYR A 742 -23.40 -8.51 2.16
C TYR A 742 -22.96 -7.26 2.93
N LEU A 743 -23.29 -7.26 4.22
CA LEU A 743 -22.99 -6.15 5.12
C LEU A 743 -21.68 -6.38 5.86
N ARG A 744 -20.77 -5.40 5.83
CA ARG A 744 -19.48 -5.42 6.54
C ARG A 744 -19.61 -5.21 8.06
N GLN A 745 -20.30 -6.15 8.71
CA GLN A 745 -20.68 -6.16 10.12
C GLN A 745 -20.11 -7.40 10.83
N GLU A 746 -18.79 -7.56 10.75
CA GLU A 746 -18.07 -8.67 11.39
C GLU A 746 -18.36 -8.81 12.89
N GLY A 747 -18.41 -10.06 13.37
CA GLY A 747 -18.57 -10.37 14.80
C GLY A 747 -19.95 -10.04 15.38
N ARG A 748 -21.01 -9.95 14.55
CA ARG A 748 -22.30 -9.33 14.94
C ARG A 748 -22.16 -7.82 15.22
N GLY A 749 -21.29 -7.14 14.48
CA GLY A 749 -21.11 -5.69 14.53
C GLY A 749 -20.00 -5.21 15.47
N ILE A 750 -19.36 -6.09 16.24
CA ILE A 750 -18.25 -5.73 17.15
C ILE A 750 -16.87 -5.68 16.47
N GLY A 751 -16.76 -6.20 15.24
CA GLY A 751 -15.52 -6.26 14.48
C GLY A 751 -14.70 -7.54 14.70
N LEU A 752 -13.71 -7.75 13.84
CA LEU A 752 -12.91 -8.99 13.80
C LEU A 752 -12.08 -9.19 15.07
N GLY A 753 -11.39 -8.15 15.55
CA GLY A 753 -10.55 -8.24 16.74
C GLY A 753 -11.32 -8.65 17.99
N GLU A 754 -12.47 -8.02 18.23
CA GLU A 754 -13.34 -8.34 19.37
C GLU A 754 -13.98 -9.72 19.23
N LYS A 755 -14.31 -10.15 18.00
CA LYS A 755 -14.76 -11.52 17.73
C LYS A 755 -13.70 -12.56 18.09
N LEU A 756 -12.43 -12.33 17.77
CA LEU A 756 -11.34 -13.24 18.14
C LEU A 756 -11.12 -13.28 19.66
N LYS A 757 -11.26 -12.15 20.37
CA LYS A 757 -11.30 -12.17 21.84
C LYS A 757 -12.48 -12.98 22.37
N ALA A 758 -13.65 -12.85 21.75
CA ALA A 758 -14.83 -13.63 22.11
C ALA A 758 -14.63 -15.14 21.84
N TYR A 759 -13.85 -15.50 20.83
CA TYR A 759 -13.43 -16.89 20.58
C TYR A 759 -12.51 -17.41 21.69
N ASN A 760 -11.54 -16.62 22.14
CA ASN A 760 -10.70 -17.02 23.28
C ASN A 760 -11.54 -17.24 24.56
N LEU A 761 -12.53 -16.38 24.82
CA LEU A 761 -13.46 -16.59 25.93
C LEU A 761 -14.33 -17.84 25.73
N GLN A 762 -14.70 -18.17 24.50
CA GLN A 762 -15.42 -19.40 24.21
C GLN A 762 -14.58 -20.65 24.48
N ASP A 763 -13.28 -20.58 24.21
CA ASP A 763 -12.33 -21.66 24.52
C ASP A 763 -12.13 -21.81 26.03
N MET A 764 -12.30 -20.72 26.79
CA MET A 764 -12.38 -20.76 28.25
C MET A 764 -13.75 -21.24 28.78
N GLY A 765 -14.64 -21.70 27.92
CA GLY A 765 -15.90 -22.35 28.28
C GLY A 765 -17.14 -21.48 28.11
N HIS A 766 -17.00 -20.17 27.89
CA HIS A 766 -18.15 -19.28 27.67
C HIS A 766 -18.85 -19.60 26.34
N ASP A 767 -20.12 -19.23 26.20
CA ASP A 767 -20.76 -19.24 24.88
C ASP A 767 -20.66 -17.86 24.19
N THR A 768 -21.09 -17.80 22.93
CA THR A 768 -20.98 -16.57 22.13
C THR A 768 -21.75 -15.40 22.74
N TYR A 769 -22.86 -15.65 23.44
CA TYR A 769 -23.64 -14.59 24.08
C TYR A 769 -22.87 -14.06 25.30
N GLU A 770 -22.42 -14.94 26.18
CA GLU A 770 -21.68 -14.60 27.40
C GLU A 770 -20.35 -13.91 27.10
N ALA A 771 -19.62 -14.42 26.11
CA ALA A 771 -18.35 -13.85 25.67
C ALA A 771 -18.52 -12.38 25.23
N ASN A 772 -19.58 -12.05 24.48
CA ASN A 772 -19.85 -10.67 24.07
C ASN A 772 -20.18 -9.77 25.26
N ILE A 773 -21.02 -10.24 26.20
CA ILE A 773 -21.36 -9.47 27.40
C ILE A 773 -20.13 -9.26 28.30
N MET A 774 -19.26 -10.25 28.43
CA MET A 774 -18.03 -10.15 29.24
C MET A 774 -17.04 -9.13 28.65
N LEU A 775 -17.01 -8.99 27.31
CA LEU A 775 -16.26 -7.95 26.61
C LEU A 775 -16.94 -6.58 26.62
N ARG A 776 -18.06 -6.42 27.35
CA ARG A 776 -18.87 -5.19 27.43
C ARG A 776 -19.51 -4.77 26.10
N HIS A 777 -19.71 -5.71 25.20
CA HIS A 777 -20.47 -5.50 23.96
C HIS A 777 -21.91 -5.97 24.12
N PRO A 778 -22.88 -5.42 23.35
CA PRO A 778 -24.20 -6.02 23.27
C PRO A 778 -24.12 -7.41 22.64
N ALA A 779 -25.08 -8.28 22.98
CA ALA A 779 -25.13 -9.63 22.43
C ALA A 779 -25.24 -9.67 20.90
N ASP A 780 -25.92 -8.67 20.32
CA ASP A 780 -25.98 -8.42 18.88
C ASP A 780 -25.97 -6.91 18.63
N ALA A 781 -24.92 -6.39 17.98
CA ALA A 781 -24.77 -4.97 17.68
C ALA A 781 -25.23 -4.61 16.26
N ARG A 782 -25.80 -5.56 15.51
CA ARG A 782 -26.12 -5.36 14.09
C ARG A 782 -27.35 -4.49 13.89
N SER A 783 -27.30 -3.71 12.82
CA SER A 783 -28.44 -2.96 12.29
C SER A 783 -28.72 -3.38 10.85
N TYR A 784 -30.00 -3.57 10.53
CA TYR A 784 -30.45 -4.01 9.21
C TYR A 784 -31.07 -2.89 8.35
N GLY A 785 -31.14 -1.65 8.85
CA GLY A 785 -31.69 -0.53 8.08
C GLY A 785 -30.91 -0.26 6.79
N LEU A 786 -29.60 -0.49 6.79
CA LEU A 786 -28.78 -0.39 5.58
C LEU A 786 -29.16 -1.46 4.54
N ALA A 787 -29.48 -2.68 4.98
CA ALA A 787 -29.96 -3.72 4.09
C ALA A 787 -31.32 -3.36 3.49
N THR A 788 -32.25 -2.81 4.28
CA THR A 788 -33.54 -2.32 3.77
C THR A 788 -33.34 -1.26 2.69
N ALA A 789 -32.48 -0.27 2.93
CA ALA A 789 -32.17 0.78 1.96
C ALA A 789 -31.54 0.23 0.66
N MET A 790 -30.61 -0.72 0.76
CA MET A 790 -30.01 -1.38 -0.42
C MET A 790 -31.05 -2.19 -1.22
N LEU A 791 -31.98 -2.88 -0.55
CA LEU A 791 -33.06 -3.62 -1.22
C LEU A 791 -34.01 -2.67 -1.97
N MET A 792 -34.33 -1.52 -1.37
CA MET A 792 -35.15 -0.48 -2.04
C MET A 792 -34.45 0.06 -3.28
N ASP A 793 -33.14 0.29 -3.20
CA ASP A 793 -32.37 0.73 -4.37
C ASP A 793 -32.30 -0.34 -5.46
N LEU A 794 -32.23 -1.63 -5.12
CA LEU A 794 -32.32 -2.76 -6.06
C LEU A 794 -33.73 -3.00 -6.63
N GLY A 795 -34.73 -2.19 -6.25
CA GLY A 795 -36.11 -2.33 -6.70
C GLY A 795 -36.85 -3.52 -6.08
N LEU A 796 -36.42 -3.98 -4.91
CA LEU A 796 -37.02 -5.08 -4.13
C LEU A 796 -37.93 -4.57 -3.00
N ASP A 797 -38.44 -3.35 -3.15
CA ASP A 797 -39.40 -2.67 -2.27
C ASP A 797 -40.85 -2.83 -2.74
N GLY A 798 -41.80 -2.45 -1.87
CA GLY A 798 -43.23 -2.47 -2.16
C GLY A 798 -43.90 -3.84 -2.03
N ASP A 799 -45.11 -3.96 -2.57
CA ASP A 799 -46.03 -5.08 -2.32
C ASP A 799 -45.64 -6.40 -3.01
N ASN A 800 -44.71 -6.34 -3.99
CA ASN A 800 -44.20 -7.51 -4.70
C ASN A 800 -43.59 -8.51 -3.72
N GLY A 801 -42.85 -8.02 -2.72
CA GLY A 801 -42.29 -8.80 -1.63
C GLY A 801 -41.16 -9.76 -2.03
N ILE A 802 -40.49 -10.32 -1.02
CA ILE A 802 -39.30 -11.16 -1.16
C ILE A 802 -39.44 -12.50 -0.42
N ARG A 803 -38.67 -13.50 -0.84
CA ARG A 803 -38.42 -14.73 -0.05
C ARG A 803 -37.12 -14.56 0.73
N LEU A 804 -37.16 -14.54 2.05
CA LEU A 804 -36.00 -14.24 2.88
C LEU A 804 -35.37 -15.51 3.47
N LEU A 805 -34.09 -15.75 3.15
CA LEU A 805 -33.26 -16.83 3.70
C LEU A 805 -32.76 -16.49 5.12
N THR A 806 -33.54 -16.87 6.13
CA THR A 806 -33.20 -16.61 7.54
C THR A 806 -33.82 -17.62 8.50
N ASN A 807 -33.14 -17.84 9.62
CA ASN A 807 -33.72 -18.51 10.80
C ASN A 807 -33.95 -17.56 11.97
N ASN A 808 -33.53 -16.31 11.85
CA ASN A 808 -33.72 -15.30 12.89
C ASN A 808 -35.07 -14.60 12.65
N PRO A 809 -36.05 -14.73 13.56
CA PRO A 809 -37.33 -14.04 13.45
C PRO A 809 -37.21 -12.52 13.55
N ASP A 810 -36.30 -12.00 14.37
CA ASP A 810 -36.06 -10.56 14.53
C ASP A 810 -35.50 -9.96 13.24
N LYS A 811 -34.66 -10.71 12.52
CA LYS A 811 -34.14 -10.31 11.21
C LYS A 811 -35.27 -10.14 10.19
N ILE A 812 -36.33 -10.96 10.23
CA ILE A 812 -37.47 -10.84 9.33
C ILE A 812 -38.09 -9.44 9.48
N ARG A 813 -38.44 -9.07 10.72
CA ARG A 813 -39.04 -7.76 11.02
C ARG A 813 -38.08 -6.60 10.76
N ALA A 814 -36.80 -6.78 11.09
CA ALA A 814 -35.80 -5.72 10.94
C ALA A 814 -35.55 -5.36 9.47
N VAL A 815 -35.66 -6.33 8.56
CA VAL A 815 -35.49 -6.11 7.11
C VAL A 815 -36.68 -5.39 6.49
N GLU A 816 -37.89 -5.59 7.00
CA GLU A 816 -39.08 -4.89 6.48
C GLU A 816 -38.97 -3.37 6.64
N GLY A 817 -38.21 -2.90 7.63
CA GLY A 817 -38.00 -1.49 7.90
C GLY A 817 -39.14 -0.86 8.73
N PRO A 818 -38.97 0.40 9.18
CA PRO A 818 -39.90 1.06 10.08
C PRO A 818 -41.29 1.32 9.49
N GLU A 819 -41.38 1.48 8.16
CA GLU A 819 -42.65 1.71 7.45
C GLU A 819 -43.00 0.53 6.53
N ARG A 820 -42.37 -0.63 6.76
CA ARG A 820 -42.58 -1.85 5.96
C ARG A 820 -42.27 -1.64 4.47
N GLN A 821 -41.21 -0.89 4.19
CA GLN A 821 -40.75 -0.58 2.84
C GLN A 821 -40.41 -1.83 2.02
N VAL A 822 -39.97 -2.90 2.70
CA VAL A 822 -39.76 -4.23 2.11
C VAL A 822 -40.74 -5.20 2.76
N VAL A 823 -41.39 -6.07 1.97
CA VAL A 823 -42.34 -7.06 2.49
C VAL A 823 -41.75 -8.46 2.41
N VAL A 824 -41.61 -9.15 3.54
CA VAL A 824 -41.16 -10.56 3.54
C VAL A 824 -42.39 -11.46 3.44
N LYS A 825 -42.64 -12.04 2.26
CA LYS A 825 -43.81 -12.91 2.00
C LYS A 825 -43.57 -14.34 2.47
N GLU A 826 -42.35 -14.82 2.30
CA GLU A 826 -41.97 -16.17 2.72
C GLU A 826 -40.62 -16.14 3.43
N ARG A 827 -40.52 -16.94 4.48
CA ARG A 827 -39.25 -17.30 5.10
C ARG A 827 -38.79 -18.61 4.49
N VAL A 828 -37.54 -18.65 4.05
CA VAL A 828 -36.87 -19.87 3.60
C VAL A 828 -35.85 -20.28 4.66
N ALA A 829 -36.01 -21.48 5.22
CA ALA A 829 -35.19 -21.95 6.33
C ALA A 829 -33.77 -22.34 5.89
N MET A 830 -32.76 -21.87 6.63
CA MET A 830 -31.35 -22.18 6.40
C MET A 830 -30.89 -23.26 7.37
N VAL A 831 -31.32 -24.50 7.16
CA VAL A 831 -30.94 -25.63 8.03
C VAL A 831 -29.50 -26.05 7.72
N PRO A 832 -28.61 -26.22 8.73
CA PRO A 832 -27.26 -26.72 8.53
C PRO A 832 -27.24 -28.01 7.71
N LEU A 833 -26.28 -28.14 6.81
CA LEU A 833 -26.18 -29.27 5.89
C LEU A 833 -25.92 -30.58 6.66
N ALA A 834 -25.16 -30.51 7.76
CA ALA A 834 -24.94 -31.62 8.67
C ALA A 834 -26.26 -32.17 9.25
N TRP A 835 -27.22 -31.30 9.56
CA TRP A 835 -28.52 -31.73 10.07
C TRP A 835 -29.39 -32.30 8.95
N LYS A 836 -29.44 -31.65 7.78
CA LYS A 836 -30.20 -32.12 6.62
C LYS A 836 -29.76 -33.50 6.11
N THR A 837 -28.46 -33.80 6.22
CA THR A 837 -27.87 -35.01 5.63
C THR A 837 -27.56 -36.10 6.66
N HIS A 838 -28.01 -35.93 7.91
CA HIS A 838 -27.66 -36.80 9.05
C HIS A 838 -26.14 -37.00 9.16
N GLY A 839 -25.39 -35.91 8.99
CA GLY A 839 -23.95 -35.87 9.04
C GLY A 839 -23.27 -36.49 7.81
N LYS A 840 -23.89 -36.64 6.65
CA LYS A 840 -23.15 -37.11 5.46
C LYS A 840 -22.34 -36.00 4.80
N ALA A 841 -22.76 -34.74 4.93
CA ALA A 841 -22.08 -33.56 4.41
C ALA A 841 -22.28 -32.37 5.36
N GLY A 842 -21.49 -31.30 5.22
CA GLY A 842 -21.57 -30.10 6.04
C GLY A 842 -20.56 -30.04 7.19
N ILE A 843 -20.53 -28.92 7.89
CA ILE A 843 -19.60 -28.69 9.01
C ILE A 843 -19.97 -29.60 10.19
N LYS A 844 -19.00 -30.35 10.69
CA LYS A 844 -19.13 -31.16 11.91
C LYS A 844 -18.07 -30.77 12.91
N SER A 845 -18.50 -30.20 14.03
CA SER A 845 -17.64 -29.85 15.14
C SER A 845 -18.48 -29.64 16.39
N GLU A 846 -17.85 -29.74 17.55
CA GLU A 846 -18.53 -29.43 18.82
C GLU A 846 -18.85 -27.94 18.90
N GLU A 847 -17.97 -27.10 18.35
CA GLU A 847 -18.08 -25.64 18.37
C GLU A 847 -19.28 -25.15 17.55
N VAL A 848 -19.53 -25.71 16.36
CA VAL A 848 -20.70 -25.32 15.55
C VAL A 848 -22.00 -25.74 16.22
N GLU A 849 -22.04 -26.92 16.86
CA GLU A 849 -23.22 -27.39 17.58
C GLU A 849 -23.50 -26.52 18.82
N LYS A 850 -22.46 -26.15 19.60
CA LYS A 850 -22.59 -25.20 20.72
C LYS A 850 -23.04 -23.81 20.25
N TYR A 851 -22.58 -23.37 19.08
CA TYR A 851 -23.01 -22.11 18.48
C TYR A 851 -24.48 -22.16 18.02
N LEU A 852 -24.90 -23.27 17.41
CA LEU A 852 -26.28 -23.48 16.97
C LEU A 852 -27.24 -23.62 18.15
N SER A 853 -26.86 -24.30 19.23
CA SER A 853 -27.65 -24.35 20.46
C SER A 853 -27.83 -22.96 21.07
N THR A 854 -26.75 -22.17 21.15
CA THR A 854 -26.81 -20.77 21.61
C THR A 854 -27.78 -19.92 20.78
N LYS A 855 -27.79 -20.12 19.44
CA LYS A 855 -28.75 -19.44 18.56
C LYS A 855 -30.21 -19.81 18.86
N ILE A 856 -30.49 -21.07 19.17
CA ILE A 856 -31.85 -21.54 19.47
C ILE A 856 -32.27 -21.06 20.87
N GLU A 857 -31.43 -21.31 21.88
CA GLU A 857 -31.78 -21.11 23.27
C GLU A 857 -31.77 -19.64 23.68
N LYS A 858 -30.71 -18.90 23.30
CA LYS A 858 -30.50 -17.50 23.72
C LYS A 858 -31.01 -16.50 22.69
N PHE A 859 -30.79 -16.75 21.39
CA PHE A 859 -31.24 -15.85 20.31
C PHE A 859 -32.58 -16.23 19.67
N LYS A 860 -33.26 -17.27 20.16
CA LYS A 860 -34.60 -17.69 19.71
C LYS A 860 -34.72 -17.93 18.20
N HIS A 861 -33.64 -18.42 17.57
CA HIS A 861 -33.68 -18.80 16.17
C HIS A 861 -34.64 -19.99 15.96
N MET A 862 -35.42 -19.93 14.87
CA MET A 862 -36.36 -20.97 14.47
C MET A 862 -35.65 -22.14 13.76
N LEU A 863 -34.73 -22.78 14.47
CA LEU A 863 -34.00 -23.97 14.02
C LEU A 863 -34.43 -25.17 14.87
N SER A 864 -34.69 -26.29 14.21
CA SER A 864 -34.92 -27.57 14.88
C SER A 864 -34.09 -28.64 14.17
N GLN A 865 -33.52 -29.57 14.94
CA GLN A 865 -32.94 -30.79 14.38
C GLN A 865 -34.09 -31.56 13.71
N GLN A 866 -33.94 -31.86 12.42
CA GLN A 866 -34.99 -32.52 11.61
C GLN A 866 -34.83 -34.03 11.61
#